data_AF-A0A7K9CZ76-F1
#
_entry.id   AF-A0A7K9CZ76-F1
#
_cell.length_a   1.000
_cell.length_b   1.000
_cell.length_c   1.000
_cell.angle_alpha   90.00
_cell.angle_beta   90.00
_cell.angle_gamma   90.00
#
_symmetry.space_group_name_H-M   'P 1'
#
loop_
_entity.id
_entity.type
_entity.pdbx_description
1 polymer ?
#
loop_
_entity_poly.entity_id
_entity_poly.type
_entity_poly.pdbx_seq_one_letter_code
_entity_poly.pdbx_strand_id
1 'polypeptide(L)'
;QAYSGTPPEEKEKIIWVRFENADLNDKSRNMEFHEIHSTGNEPPLLLMIGYSDGMQVWSIPISGEAQELFSVRHGPVRAARILPAPQISAQKCDNFSEKRPLLGVCKSIGSSGTSPPYCCVDLYSLRTGEMVKSIQFKTPIYDLHCNKRILVVVLQEKIAAFDSCTFTKKFFVTSCYPCPGPNMNPIALGSRWLAYAENKLIRCHQSRGGACGDNIQSYTATVISAAKTIKTGLTMVGKVVTQLTGTLPSGATEEEILAHSNIRRSPLVPGIITIIDTETVAEGQVLVSEDSDSDGIVAHFPAHEKPICCMAFNPSGMLLVTTDTLGHDFHVFQILTHPWSSSQSAVHHLYTLHRGETEAKVQDISFSHDCRWVVVSTLRGTSHVFPINPYGGQPCVRTHMSPRVVNRMSRFQKSAGLEEIEQELTSKQGGRCSPVPGLSSSPSGSPLHGKLNSQDTYNNFTNNNPGNPRLLPLPSLTVVLPLAQIKQPMTLGTITKRTGPYLFGAGCFSIKAPCKSKPAPQISPSKSVGGEFCVAAVFGSSRSWFANNPGLKREKDQSKQFVVESLYIISCYGSLMEHVLEPRPLSTAPKISDDTPLEMMTCPRASWTLVRTPQWNELQPPFNANHPLLLAADAVQYYQYLLAG
;
A
#
# COMPACT_ATOMS: atom_id res chain seq x y z
N GLN A 1 -30.74 19.88 -41.48
CA GLN A 1 -30.57 19.83 -40.01
C GLN A 1 -29.14 19.38 -39.73
N ALA A 2 -28.26 20.32 -39.37
CA ALA A 2 -26.89 20.01 -38.97
C ALA A 2 -26.92 19.51 -37.52
N TYR A 3 -26.40 18.31 -37.29
CA TYR A 3 -26.06 17.84 -35.95
C TYR A 3 -24.82 18.61 -35.50
N SER A 4 -25.02 19.74 -34.81
CA SER A 4 -23.97 20.34 -33.99
C SER A 4 -23.73 19.43 -32.79
N GLY A 5 -22.79 18.49 -32.91
CA GLY A 5 -22.25 17.84 -31.73
C GLY A 5 -21.58 18.92 -30.88
N THR A 6 -21.99 19.04 -29.62
CA THR A 6 -21.28 19.85 -28.63
C THR A 6 -19.80 19.43 -28.62
N PRO A 7 -18.84 20.38 -28.68
CA PRO A 7 -17.44 20.04 -28.53
C PRO A 7 -17.24 19.32 -27.18
N PRO A 8 -16.35 18.31 -27.10
CA PRO A 8 -16.07 17.63 -25.85
C PRO A 8 -15.62 18.65 -24.81
N GLU A 9 -16.22 18.62 -23.62
CA GLU A 9 -15.83 19.47 -22.50
C GLU A 9 -14.34 19.28 -22.22
N GLU A 10 -13.60 20.39 -22.22
CA GLU A 10 -12.19 20.39 -21.86
C GLU A 10 -12.07 20.01 -20.39
N LYS A 11 -11.30 18.94 -20.10
CA LYS A 11 -11.07 18.44 -18.74
C LYS A 11 -9.71 18.90 -18.26
N GLU A 12 -9.62 19.26 -16.99
CA GLU A 12 -8.35 19.65 -16.43
C GLU A 12 -7.41 18.46 -16.25
N LYS A 13 -6.12 18.72 -16.47
CA LYS A 13 -5.09 17.71 -16.34
C LYS A 13 -4.84 17.40 -14.87
N ILE A 14 -5.10 16.16 -14.49
CA ILE A 14 -4.76 15.61 -13.17
C ILE A 14 -3.25 15.32 -13.13
N ILE A 15 -2.60 15.76 -12.05
CA ILE A 15 -1.17 15.55 -11.79
C ILE A 15 -0.96 14.41 -10.80
N TRP A 16 -1.79 14.33 -9.77
CA TRP A 16 -1.74 13.27 -8.77
C TRP A 16 -3.12 12.98 -8.20
N VAL A 17 -3.31 11.75 -7.72
CA VAL A 17 -4.52 11.28 -7.04
C VAL A 17 -4.10 10.49 -5.81
N ARG A 18 -4.88 10.59 -4.74
CA ARG A 18 -4.57 9.90 -3.48
C ARG A 18 -5.83 9.69 -2.65
N PHE A 19 -5.95 8.51 -2.06
CA PHE A 19 -6.91 8.26 -1.00
C PHE A 19 -6.36 8.76 0.34
N GLU A 20 -7.22 9.37 1.15
CA GLU A 20 -6.85 9.94 2.44
C GLU A 20 -7.69 9.38 3.58
N ASN A 21 -7.17 9.53 4.79
CA ASN A 21 -7.91 9.32 6.02
C ASN A 21 -7.87 10.62 6.85
N ALA A 22 -9.04 11.10 7.26
CA ALA A 22 -9.18 12.26 8.13
C ALA A 22 -10.04 11.91 9.36
N ASP A 23 -10.46 12.91 10.13
CA ASP A 23 -11.34 12.73 11.29
C ASP A 23 -12.70 12.08 10.91
N LEU A 24 -13.15 12.27 9.66
CA LEU A 24 -14.30 11.57 9.08
C LEU A 24 -14.13 10.04 9.03
N ASN A 25 -12.90 9.54 9.04
CA ASN A 25 -12.57 8.12 8.98
C ASN A 25 -12.23 7.55 10.37
N ASP A 26 -12.31 8.37 11.42
CA ASP A 26 -11.92 7.98 12.76
C ASP A 26 -13.04 7.30 13.54
N LYS A 27 -13.31 6.04 13.21
CA LYS A 27 -14.35 5.24 13.88
C LYS A 27 -14.23 5.24 15.41
N SER A 28 -13.01 5.33 15.95
CA SER A 28 -12.75 5.23 17.39
C SER A 28 -13.16 6.46 18.19
N ARG A 29 -13.01 7.65 17.59
CA ARG A 29 -13.31 8.94 18.24
C ARG A 29 -14.57 9.60 17.67
N ASN A 30 -15.27 8.92 16.75
CA ASN A 30 -16.40 9.47 16.00
C ASN A 30 -17.61 8.52 15.98
N MET A 31 -17.78 7.71 17.05
CA MET A 31 -18.79 6.66 17.13
C MET A 31 -20.22 7.19 16.95
N GLU A 32 -20.57 8.28 17.64
CA GLU A 32 -21.91 8.90 17.59
C GLU A 32 -22.22 9.56 16.23
N PHE A 33 -21.24 10.19 15.58
CA PHE A 33 -21.43 10.78 14.25
C PHE A 33 -21.74 9.73 13.19
N HIS A 34 -21.10 8.56 13.28
CA HIS A 34 -21.40 7.45 12.38
C HIS A 34 -22.78 6.85 12.65
N GLU A 35 -23.25 6.84 13.89
CA GLU A 35 -24.61 6.38 14.23
C GLU A 35 -25.71 7.34 13.73
N ILE A 36 -25.49 8.66 13.77
CA ILE A 36 -26.52 9.66 13.46
C ILE A 36 -26.55 10.03 11.97
N HIS A 37 -25.41 10.02 11.26
CA HIS A 37 -25.31 10.58 9.90
C HIS A 37 -24.97 9.55 8.82
N SER A 38 -24.69 8.29 9.18
CA SER A 38 -24.38 7.25 8.21
C SER A 38 -25.53 6.26 8.09
N THR A 39 -25.99 6.01 6.88
CA THR A 39 -26.87 4.87 6.54
C THR A 39 -26.07 3.54 6.54
N GLY A 40 -25.25 3.33 7.57
CA GLY A 40 -24.34 2.20 7.77
C GLY A 40 -23.09 2.59 8.58
N ASN A 41 -22.57 1.69 9.42
CA ASN A 41 -21.44 1.92 10.35
C ASN A 41 -20.06 2.13 9.68
N GLU A 42 -20.01 2.50 8.40
CA GLU A 42 -18.77 2.55 7.61
C GLU A 42 -18.45 3.98 7.11
N PRO A 43 -17.24 4.50 7.35
CA PRO A 43 -16.84 5.85 6.97
C PRO A 43 -16.77 6.03 5.45
N PRO A 44 -16.85 7.26 4.94
CA PRO A 44 -16.72 7.55 3.51
C PRO A 44 -15.30 7.28 2.99
N LEU A 45 -15.16 7.03 1.68
CA LEU A 45 -13.85 7.15 1.04
C LEU A 45 -13.55 8.63 0.83
N LEU A 46 -12.37 9.08 1.27
CA LEU A 46 -11.87 10.40 0.94
C LEU A 46 -10.85 10.31 -0.19
N LEU A 47 -11.06 11.09 -1.24
CA LEU A 47 -10.19 11.14 -2.41
C LEU A 47 -9.72 12.59 -2.63
N MET A 48 -8.42 12.78 -2.79
CA MET A 48 -7.82 14.04 -3.18
C MET A 48 -7.30 13.96 -4.61
N ILE A 49 -7.60 14.98 -5.42
CA ILE A 49 -7.17 15.10 -6.81
C ILE A 49 -6.42 16.43 -6.95
N GLY A 50 -5.16 16.36 -7.36
CA GLY A 50 -4.34 17.54 -7.66
C GLY A 50 -4.29 17.83 -9.14
N TYR A 51 -4.48 19.10 -9.51
CA TYR A 51 -4.43 19.59 -10.88
C TYR A 51 -3.20 20.48 -11.08
N SER A 52 -2.94 20.88 -12.34
CA SER A 52 -1.97 21.94 -12.64
C SER A 52 -2.36 23.29 -12.06
N ASP A 53 -3.63 23.47 -11.74
CA ASP A 53 -4.15 24.68 -11.12
C ASP A 53 -5.09 24.34 -9.96
N GLY A 54 -4.51 24.05 -8.79
CA GLY A 54 -5.24 23.75 -7.57
C GLY A 54 -5.62 22.28 -7.41
N MET A 55 -6.73 22.01 -6.74
CA MET A 55 -7.06 20.66 -6.26
C MET A 55 -8.53 20.51 -5.86
N GLN A 56 -8.98 19.27 -5.72
CA GLN A 56 -10.29 18.89 -5.18
C GLN A 56 -10.18 17.81 -4.10
N VAL A 57 -11.13 17.80 -3.18
CA VAL A 57 -11.37 16.74 -2.21
C VAL A 57 -12.81 16.24 -2.36
N TRP A 58 -12.95 14.93 -2.48
CA TRP A 58 -14.22 14.23 -2.64
C TRP A 58 -14.46 13.26 -1.48
N SER A 59 -15.71 13.16 -1.06
CA SER A 59 -16.22 12.13 -0.16
C SER A 59 -17.14 11.20 -0.92
N ILE A 60 -16.92 9.90 -0.83
CA ILE A 60 -17.81 8.87 -1.36
C ILE A 60 -18.36 8.07 -0.17
N PRO A 61 -19.51 8.50 0.41
CA PRO A 61 -20.17 7.81 1.51
C PRO A 61 -20.74 6.45 1.09
N ILE A 62 -21.27 5.69 2.06
CA ILE A 62 -21.89 4.37 1.80
C ILE A 62 -23.12 4.45 0.88
N SER A 63 -23.75 5.63 0.78
CA SER A 63 -24.81 5.88 -0.21
C SER A 63 -24.31 5.83 -1.66
N GLY A 64 -23.01 5.96 -1.89
CA GLY A 64 -22.43 6.03 -3.22
C GLY A 64 -22.62 7.37 -3.92
N GLU A 65 -23.27 8.36 -3.30
CA GLU A 65 -23.38 9.70 -3.86
C GLU A 65 -22.12 10.50 -3.56
N ALA A 66 -21.28 10.73 -4.59
CA ALA A 66 -20.05 11.49 -4.43
C ALA A 66 -20.35 12.96 -4.08
N GLN A 67 -19.76 13.44 -2.99
CA GLN A 67 -19.90 14.79 -2.48
C GLN A 67 -18.55 15.52 -2.56
N GLU A 68 -18.52 16.68 -3.20
CA GLU A 68 -17.35 17.56 -3.17
C GLU A 68 -17.25 18.23 -1.79
N LEU A 69 -16.05 18.18 -1.18
CA LEU A 69 -15.77 18.74 0.14
C LEU A 69 -14.86 19.96 0.10
N PHE A 70 -14.09 20.15 -0.97
CA PHE A 70 -13.16 21.25 -1.14
C PHE A 70 -12.73 21.34 -2.60
N SER A 71 -12.63 22.55 -3.16
CA SER A 71 -12.17 22.78 -4.53
C SER A 71 -11.59 24.17 -4.67
N VAL A 72 -10.33 24.26 -5.10
CA VAL A 72 -9.61 25.54 -5.27
C VAL A 72 -8.78 25.56 -6.56
N ARG A 73 -8.48 26.75 -7.08
CA ARG A 73 -7.68 27.09 -8.27
C ARG A 73 -6.58 28.09 -7.90
N HIS A 74 -5.72 27.68 -6.98
CA HIS A 74 -4.64 28.51 -6.45
C HIS A 74 -3.26 28.04 -6.94
N GLY A 75 -3.16 27.70 -8.23
CA GLY A 75 -1.92 27.24 -8.86
C GLY A 75 -1.53 25.80 -8.49
N PRO A 76 -0.42 25.29 -9.06
CA PRO A 76 -0.07 23.88 -8.93
C PRO A 76 0.28 23.51 -7.49
N VAL A 77 -0.35 22.43 -7.01
CA VAL A 77 -0.12 21.81 -5.71
C VAL A 77 0.68 20.53 -5.91
N ARG A 78 1.82 20.40 -5.24
CA ARG A 78 2.64 19.18 -5.33
C ARG A 78 2.16 18.09 -4.38
N ALA A 79 1.81 18.47 -3.15
CA ALA A 79 1.33 17.57 -2.13
C ALA A 79 0.41 18.32 -1.18
N ALA A 80 -0.59 17.63 -0.67
CA ALA A 80 -1.50 18.14 0.35
C ALA A 80 -1.99 17.02 1.25
N ARG A 81 -2.38 17.37 2.49
CA ARG A 81 -2.97 16.45 3.48
C ARG A 81 -4.00 17.15 4.35
N ILE A 82 -5.13 16.49 4.58
CA ILE A 82 -6.04 16.87 5.67
C ILE A 82 -5.40 16.38 6.96
N LEU A 83 -5.10 17.30 7.87
CA LEU A 83 -4.38 16.99 9.11
C LEU A 83 -5.37 16.53 10.17
N PRO A 84 -5.32 15.26 10.61
CA PRO A 84 -6.26 14.74 11.61
C PRO A 84 -6.10 15.47 12.95
N ALA A 85 -7.17 15.54 13.73
CA ALA A 85 -7.12 16.01 15.10
C ALA A 85 -6.13 15.15 15.91
N PRO A 86 -5.14 15.78 16.58
CA PRO A 86 -4.01 15.10 17.18
C PRO A 86 -4.45 14.34 18.42
N GLN A 87 -3.64 13.38 18.85
CA GLN A 87 -3.85 12.74 20.14
C GLN A 87 -3.43 13.70 21.26
N ILE A 88 -4.41 14.18 22.04
CA ILE A 88 -4.21 15.03 23.23
C ILE A 88 -4.13 14.20 24.51
N SER A 89 -3.55 14.78 25.57
CA SER A 89 -3.51 14.25 26.93
C SER A 89 -3.50 15.41 27.94
N ALA A 90 -3.57 15.13 29.25
CA ALA A 90 -3.51 16.16 30.29
C ALA A 90 -2.27 17.07 30.19
N GLN A 91 -1.16 16.57 29.63
CA GLN A 91 0.08 17.33 29.43
C GLN A 91 0.25 17.86 27.99
N LYS A 92 -0.62 17.46 27.06
CA LYS A 92 -0.50 17.78 25.63
C LYS A 92 -1.83 18.29 25.08
N CYS A 93 -1.94 19.61 24.97
CA CYS A 93 -3.07 20.29 24.33
C CYS A 93 -2.80 20.57 22.85
N ASP A 94 -3.87 20.76 22.07
CA ASP A 94 -3.81 21.13 20.66
C ASP A 94 -3.94 22.65 20.51
N ASN A 95 -2.85 23.32 20.11
CA ASN A 95 -2.79 24.77 20.00
C ASN A 95 -3.68 25.33 18.87
N PHE A 96 -4.16 24.44 17.98
CA PHE A 96 -4.97 24.81 16.82
C PHE A 96 -6.40 24.27 16.93
N SER A 97 -6.84 23.85 18.12
CA SER A 97 -8.12 23.18 18.32
C SER A 97 -9.30 23.97 17.73
N GLU A 98 -9.39 25.26 17.99
CA GLU A 98 -10.44 26.16 17.47
C GLU A 98 -10.37 26.39 15.95
N LYS A 99 -9.24 26.07 15.32
CA LYS A 99 -9.01 26.27 13.89
C LYS A 99 -9.17 24.98 13.08
N ARG A 100 -9.34 23.82 13.72
CA ARG A 100 -9.52 22.54 13.03
C ARG A 100 -10.87 22.44 12.32
N PRO A 101 -10.96 21.65 11.23
CA PRO A 101 -9.89 20.84 10.62
C PRO A 101 -8.88 21.68 9.82
N LEU A 102 -7.64 21.18 9.73
CA LEU A 102 -6.54 21.85 9.02
C LEU A 102 -6.19 21.12 7.72
N LEU A 103 -5.80 21.89 6.71
CA LEU A 103 -5.26 21.40 5.44
C LEU A 103 -3.82 21.88 5.28
N GLY A 104 -2.86 20.95 5.21
CA GLY A 104 -1.48 21.26 4.87
C GLY A 104 -1.26 21.16 3.36
N VAL A 105 -0.71 22.20 2.74
CA VAL A 105 -0.54 22.30 1.28
C VAL A 105 0.88 22.74 0.92
N CYS A 106 1.53 22.03 0.01
CA CYS A 106 2.79 22.41 -0.61
C CYS A 106 2.55 22.96 -2.04
N LYS A 107 2.60 24.28 -2.17
CA LYS A 107 2.32 25.01 -3.43
C LYS A 107 3.60 25.37 -4.20
N SER A 108 3.45 25.63 -5.50
CA SER A 108 4.57 26.09 -6.34
C SER A 108 5.00 27.53 -6.06
N ILE A 109 4.18 28.37 -5.44
CA ILE A 109 4.58 29.71 -5.01
C ILE A 109 4.28 29.76 -3.52
N GLY A 110 5.31 29.97 -2.70
CA GLY A 110 5.12 30.08 -1.26
C GLY A 110 4.42 31.40 -0.91
N SER A 111 3.69 31.40 0.20
CA SER A 111 2.89 32.55 0.65
C SER A 111 3.71 33.83 0.90
N SER A 112 5.04 33.75 1.01
CA SER A 112 5.93 34.90 1.17
C SER A 112 6.46 35.50 -0.15
N GLY A 113 6.11 34.95 -1.32
CA GLY A 113 6.51 35.47 -2.65
C GLY A 113 8.00 35.39 -2.99
N THR A 114 8.87 35.10 -2.01
CA THR A 114 10.33 35.06 -2.11
C THR A 114 10.93 33.66 -2.11
N SER A 115 10.14 32.65 -1.73
CA SER A 115 10.62 31.27 -1.63
C SER A 115 10.64 30.58 -3.00
N PRO A 116 11.67 29.78 -3.32
CA PRO A 116 11.65 28.91 -4.48
C PRO A 116 10.41 27.99 -4.50
N PRO A 117 10.03 27.46 -5.67
CA PRO A 117 8.82 26.67 -5.80
C PRO A 117 8.88 25.39 -4.97
N TYR A 118 7.75 25.06 -4.32
CA TYR A 118 7.58 23.85 -3.50
C TYR A 118 8.51 23.79 -2.27
N CYS A 119 8.93 24.93 -1.73
CA CYS A 119 9.78 25.00 -0.53
C CYS A 119 9.01 25.36 0.75
N CYS A 120 7.67 25.34 0.71
CA CYS A 120 6.84 25.75 1.84
C CYS A 120 5.64 24.82 2.03
N VAL A 121 5.32 24.52 3.29
CA VAL A 121 4.04 23.92 3.69
C VAL A 121 3.20 24.97 4.38
N ASP A 122 2.09 25.34 3.76
CA ASP A 122 1.13 26.28 4.34
C ASP A 122 -0.03 25.49 4.94
N LEU A 123 -0.35 25.80 6.20
CA LEU A 123 -1.44 25.18 6.95
C LEU A 123 -2.64 26.12 6.94
N TYR A 124 -3.74 25.69 6.35
CA TYR A 124 -4.99 26.45 6.27
C TYR A 124 -6.03 25.85 7.19
N SER A 125 -6.77 26.70 7.89
CA SER A 125 -7.98 26.31 8.61
C SER A 125 -9.13 26.17 7.62
N LEU A 126 -9.70 24.98 7.51
CA LEU A 126 -10.91 24.78 6.70
C LEU A 126 -12.16 25.36 7.37
N ARG A 127 -12.09 25.64 8.68
CA ARG A 127 -13.14 26.35 9.42
C ARG A 127 -13.17 27.83 9.08
N THR A 128 -12.01 28.50 9.12
CA THR A 128 -11.93 29.96 9.02
C THR A 128 -11.45 30.47 7.66
N GLY A 129 -10.86 29.60 6.84
CA GLY A 129 -10.20 29.97 5.58
C GLY A 129 -8.81 30.58 5.76
N GLU A 130 -8.41 30.88 7.00
CA GLU A 130 -7.14 31.55 7.29
C GLU A 130 -5.94 30.60 7.23
N MET A 131 -4.79 31.12 6.80
CA MET A 131 -3.52 30.45 6.96
C MET A 131 -3.05 30.59 8.42
N VAL A 132 -2.98 29.46 9.13
CA VAL A 132 -2.63 29.42 10.57
C VAL A 132 -1.13 29.24 10.82
N LYS A 133 -0.42 28.64 9.87
CA LYS A 133 1.04 28.41 9.97
C LYS A 133 1.64 28.25 8.58
N SER A 134 2.90 28.65 8.43
CA SER A 134 3.72 28.43 7.24
C SER A 134 5.08 27.89 7.67
N ILE A 135 5.51 26.77 7.07
CA ILE A 135 6.75 26.06 7.40
C ILE A 135 7.66 26.05 6.17
N GLN A 136 8.77 26.78 6.25
CA GLN A 136 9.68 27.00 5.12
C GLN A 136 10.91 26.09 5.16
N PHE A 137 11.33 25.67 3.96
CA PHE A 137 12.51 24.83 3.74
C PHE A 137 13.43 25.47 2.71
N LYS A 138 14.72 25.13 2.78
CA LYS A 138 15.72 25.58 1.80
C LYS A 138 15.71 24.76 0.52
N THR A 139 15.13 23.56 0.57
CA THR A 139 15.09 22.59 -0.53
C THR A 139 13.65 22.22 -0.84
N PRO A 140 13.34 21.83 -2.09
CA PRO A 140 11.99 21.43 -2.47
C PRO A 140 11.47 20.26 -1.63
N ILE A 141 10.21 20.36 -1.29
CA ILE A 141 9.40 19.30 -0.68
C ILE A 141 8.90 18.41 -1.81
N TYR A 142 8.89 17.10 -1.57
CA TYR A 142 8.43 16.09 -2.52
C TYR A 142 7.08 15.50 -2.13
N ASP A 143 6.85 15.25 -0.84
CA ASP A 143 5.57 14.75 -0.32
C ASP A 143 5.36 15.19 1.13
N LEU A 144 4.13 14.99 1.61
CA LEU A 144 3.70 15.23 2.98
C LEU A 144 3.05 13.95 3.50
N HIS A 145 3.30 13.53 4.74
CA HIS A 145 2.54 12.48 5.41
C HIS A 145 2.11 12.97 6.77
N CYS A 146 0.98 12.51 7.29
CA CYS A 146 0.55 12.88 8.63
C CYS A 146 -0.19 11.74 9.31
N ASN A 147 -0.13 11.74 10.64
CA ASN A 147 -0.99 10.94 11.49
C ASN A 147 -1.40 11.79 12.70
N LYS A 148 -2.05 11.19 13.70
CA LYS A 148 -2.51 11.88 14.91
C LYS A 148 -1.37 12.41 15.82
N ARG A 149 -0.10 12.17 15.48
CA ARG A 149 1.06 12.49 16.32
C ARG A 149 2.01 13.48 15.66
N ILE A 150 2.23 13.35 14.35
CA ILE A 150 3.19 14.17 13.61
C ILE A 150 2.71 14.51 12.20
N LEU A 151 3.18 15.66 11.71
CA LEU A 151 3.26 16.01 10.30
C LEU A 151 4.70 15.75 9.82
N VAL A 152 4.84 14.94 8.77
CA VAL A 152 6.11 14.59 8.15
C VAL A 152 6.22 15.29 6.80
N VAL A 153 7.28 16.07 6.64
CA VAL A 153 7.65 16.73 5.38
C VAL A 153 8.81 15.97 4.75
N VAL A 154 8.60 15.47 3.54
CA VAL A 154 9.56 14.65 2.80
C VAL A 154 10.32 15.52 1.81
N LEU A 155 11.64 15.57 1.97
CA LEU A 155 12.57 16.23 1.05
C LEU A 155 13.42 15.16 0.33
N GLN A 156 14.27 15.54 -0.62
CA GLN A 156 14.99 14.59 -1.47
C GLN A 156 15.79 13.51 -0.71
N GLU A 157 16.54 13.91 0.32
CA GLU A 157 17.40 13.01 1.13
C GLU A 157 17.16 13.22 2.63
N LYS A 158 16.11 13.97 2.97
CA LYS A 158 15.83 14.40 4.34
C LYS A 158 14.35 14.27 4.64
N ILE A 159 14.06 14.03 5.89
CA ILE A 159 12.70 14.05 6.44
C ILE A 159 12.69 15.01 7.61
N ALA A 160 11.66 15.84 7.71
CA ALA A 160 11.42 16.67 8.89
C ALA A 160 10.05 16.35 9.49
N ALA A 161 10.03 16.04 10.78
CA ALA A 161 8.81 15.73 11.51
C ALA A 161 8.46 16.87 12.48
N PHE A 162 7.18 17.25 12.49
CA PHE A 162 6.61 18.31 13.31
C PHE A 162 5.52 17.72 14.19
N ASP A 163 5.41 18.20 15.42
CA ASP A 163 4.36 17.75 16.33
C ASP A 163 2.98 18.17 15.81
N SER A 164 1.99 17.28 15.84
CA SER A 164 0.66 17.58 15.28
C SER A 164 -0.17 18.56 16.11
N CYS A 165 0.16 18.79 17.39
CA CYS A 165 -0.51 19.75 18.26
C CYS A 165 0.04 21.17 18.12
N THR A 166 1.35 21.31 17.91
CA THR A 166 2.03 22.62 17.93
C THR A 166 2.62 23.03 16.57
N PHE A 167 2.81 22.07 15.66
CA PHE A 167 3.61 22.18 14.44
C PHE A 167 5.02 22.74 14.69
N THR A 168 5.58 22.51 15.87
CA THR A 168 7.00 22.72 16.15
C THR A 168 7.80 21.50 15.69
N LYS A 169 9.03 21.73 15.26
CA LYS A 169 9.92 20.67 14.78
C LYS A 169 10.23 19.71 15.95
N LYS A 170 9.94 18.42 15.77
CA LYS A 170 10.33 17.36 16.72
C LYS A 170 11.71 16.81 16.36
N PHE A 171 11.81 16.21 15.18
CA PHE A 171 13.04 15.55 14.74
C PHE A 171 13.23 15.68 13.23
N PHE A 172 14.43 15.34 12.75
CA PHE A 172 14.72 15.25 11.32
C PHE A 172 15.74 14.15 11.03
N VAL A 173 15.60 13.51 9.87
CA VAL A 173 16.50 12.46 9.37
C VAL A 173 17.24 13.00 8.17
N THR A 174 18.54 12.74 8.06
CA THR A 174 19.39 13.21 6.94
C THR A 174 20.10 12.11 6.18
N SER A 175 19.85 10.85 6.55
CA SER A 175 20.50 9.68 5.97
C SER A 175 19.59 8.96 4.95
N CYS A 176 18.50 9.60 4.52
CA CYS A 176 17.54 8.97 3.62
C CYS A 176 18.17 8.73 2.26
N TYR A 177 17.99 7.53 1.71
CA TYR A 177 18.47 7.20 0.37
C TYR A 177 17.49 7.71 -0.70
N PRO A 178 17.91 8.61 -1.61
CA PRO A 178 17.05 9.08 -2.70
C PRO A 178 16.93 8.01 -3.79
N CYS A 179 15.71 7.74 -4.24
CA CYS A 179 15.43 6.76 -5.29
C CYS A 179 15.00 7.44 -6.60
N PRO A 180 15.62 7.13 -7.76
CA PRO A 180 15.12 7.58 -9.06
C PRO A 180 13.80 6.89 -9.42
N GLY A 181 12.69 7.59 -9.26
CA GLY A 181 11.33 7.10 -9.52
C GLY A 181 10.25 8.11 -9.13
N PRO A 182 8.96 7.72 -9.18
CA PRO A 182 7.84 8.60 -8.80
C PRO A 182 7.95 9.11 -7.36
N ASN A 183 8.47 8.27 -6.46
CA ASN A 183 8.71 8.61 -5.06
C ASN A 183 10.22 8.79 -4.83
N MET A 184 10.69 10.05 -4.84
CA MET A 184 12.11 10.38 -4.72
C MET A 184 12.71 10.00 -3.36
N ASN A 185 11.92 10.05 -2.29
CA ASN A 185 12.31 9.62 -0.95
C ASN A 185 11.17 8.78 -0.36
N PRO A 186 11.21 7.44 -0.53
CA PRO A 186 10.12 6.58 -0.11
C PRO A 186 10.10 6.40 1.40
N ILE A 187 8.94 6.71 1.99
CA ILE A 187 8.65 6.53 3.40
C ILE A 187 7.30 5.84 3.59
N ALA A 188 7.10 5.19 4.74
CA ALA A 188 5.80 4.74 5.20
C ALA A 188 5.56 5.25 6.62
N LEU A 189 4.48 5.98 6.82
CA LEU A 189 4.05 6.45 8.15
C LEU A 189 2.86 5.60 8.60
N GLY A 190 3.04 4.85 9.67
CA GLY A 190 1.95 4.15 10.36
C GLY A 190 1.27 5.05 11.40
N SER A 191 0.52 4.43 12.33
CA SER A 191 -0.09 5.15 13.46
C SER A 191 0.94 5.70 14.47
N ARG A 192 2.12 5.07 14.54
CA ARG A 192 3.21 5.42 15.48
C ARG A 192 4.60 5.30 14.86
N TRP A 193 4.85 4.32 14.01
CA TRP A 193 6.19 4.13 13.41
C TRP A 193 6.33 4.85 12.08
N LEU A 194 7.55 5.29 11.81
CA LEU A 194 7.98 5.83 10.53
C LEU A 194 9.07 4.93 9.96
N ALA A 195 8.82 4.33 8.80
CA ALA A 195 9.82 3.62 8.03
C ALA A 195 10.35 4.52 6.91
N TYR A 196 11.66 4.49 6.68
CA TYR A 196 12.31 5.22 5.60
C TYR A 196 13.45 4.42 4.98
N ALA A 197 13.79 4.72 3.73
CA ALA A 197 14.93 4.12 3.05
C ALA A 197 16.24 4.70 3.59
N GLU A 198 17.11 3.84 4.10
CA GLU A 198 18.38 4.22 4.72
C GLU A 198 19.52 4.08 3.71
N ASN A 199 20.51 4.98 3.76
CA ASN A 199 21.61 4.98 2.79
C ASN A 199 22.72 3.96 3.11
N LYS A 200 22.77 3.46 4.36
CA LYS A 200 23.84 2.58 4.84
C LYS A 200 23.31 1.58 5.87
N LEU A 201 23.78 0.35 5.77
CA LEU A 201 23.53 -0.69 6.77
C LEU A 201 24.49 -0.50 7.94
N ILE A 202 23.94 -0.38 9.15
CA ILE A 202 24.65 -0.11 10.40
C ILE A 202 24.48 -1.33 11.29
N ARG A 203 25.58 -2.08 11.44
CA ARG A 203 25.54 -3.46 11.95
C ARG A 203 25.09 -3.57 13.39
N CYS A 204 25.43 -2.61 14.25
CA CYS A 204 25.03 -2.63 15.66
C CYS A 204 23.50 -2.48 15.86
N HIS A 205 22.80 -1.85 14.91
CA HIS A 205 21.33 -1.71 14.94
C HIS A 205 20.61 -2.77 14.11
N GLN A 206 21.36 -3.64 13.43
CA GLN A 206 20.78 -4.61 12.50
C GLN A 206 19.87 -5.61 13.22
N SER A 207 18.57 -5.54 12.92
CA SER A 207 17.57 -6.47 13.42
C SER A 207 17.79 -7.88 12.88
N ARG A 208 17.27 -8.88 13.60
CA ARG A 208 17.33 -10.28 13.17
C ARG A 208 16.34 -10.51 12.03
N GLY A 209 16.82 -10.91 10.86
CA GLY A 209 16.00 -11.17 9.67
C GLY A 209 16.24 -10.16 8.55
N GLY A 210 15.20 -9.84 7.78
CA GLY A 210 15.31 -9.12 6.51
C GLY A 210 15.38 -10.05 5.29
N ALA A 211 15.68 -9.51 4.11
CA ALA A 211 15.62 -10.25 2.83
C ALA A 211 16.96 -10.38 2.08
N CYS A 212 18.02 -9.65 2.46
CA CYS A 212 19.26 -9.62 1.68
C CYS A 212 20.47 -10.23 2.42
N GLY A 213 21.05 -11.31 1.85
CA GLY A 213 22.45 -11.73 2.05
C GLY A 213 22.69 -13.11 2.70
N ASP A 214 22.71 -14.17 1.87
CA ASP A 214 23.58 -15.38 1.92
C ASP A 214 23.69 -16.27 3.17
N ASN A 215 22.83 -16.19 4.18
CA ASN A 215 22.93 -17.13 5.32
C ASN A 215 21.61 -17.72 5.84
N ILE A 216 20.58 -17.80 5.00
CA ILE A 216 19.40 -18.62 5.29
C ILE A 216 19.22 -19.62 4.15
N GLN A 217 19.77 -20.82 4.35
CA GLN A 217 19.51 -22.00 3.53
C GLN A 217 18.03 -22.37 3.60
N SER A 218 17.19 -21.73 2.79
CA SER A 218 15.93 -22.32 2.37
C SER A 218 16.23 -23.23 1.19
N TYR A 219 16.13 -24.54 1.37
CA TYR A 219 16.31 -25.57 0.32
C TYR A 219 15.45 -25.33 -0.94
N THR A 220 14.42 -24.48 -0.86
CA THR A 220 13.60 -24.04 -2.00
C THR A 220 14.25 -22.94 -2.85
N ALA A 221 15.13 -22.10 -2.29
CA ALA A 221 15.85 -21.06 -3.04
C ALA A 221 16.87 -21.67 -4.03
N THR A 222 17.43 -22.83 -3.71
CA THR A 222 18.34 -23.57 -4.58
C THR A 222 17.66 -24.07 -5.86
N VAL A 223 16.36 -24.40 -5.81
CA VAL A 223 15.61 -24.87 -7.00
C VAL A 223 15.33 -23.71 -7.97
N ILE A 224 15.08 -22.50 -7.46
CA ILE A 224 14.85 -21.30 -8.29
C ILE A 224 16.17 -20.74 -8.83
N SER A 225 17.25 -20.79 -8.06
CA SER A 225 18.60 -20.46 -8.54
C SER A 225 19.03 -21.41 -9.67
N ALA A 226 18.81 -22.72 -9.50
CA ALA A 226 19.07 -23.72 -10.54
C ALA A 226 18.24 -23.47 -11.83
N ALA A 227 16.99 -23.01 -11.71
CA ALA A 227 16.17 -22.62 -12.86
C ALA A 227 16.66 -21.32 -13.54
N LYS A 228 17.23 -20.36 -12.80
CA LYS A 228 17.86 -19.15 -13.37
C LYS A 228 19.17 -19.46 -14.11
N THR A 229 19.92 -20.48 -13.70
CA THR A 229 21.21 -20.87 -14.34
C THR A 229 21.03 -21.60 -15.68
N ILE A 230 19.95 -22.36 -15.88
CA ILE A 230 19.75 -23.12 -17.13
C ILE A 230 19.39 -22.22 -18.32
N LYS A 231 18.70 -21.09 -18.10
CA LYS A 231 18.28 -20.17 -19.19
C LYS A 231 19.40 -19.25 -19.68
N THR A 232 20.33 -18.90 -18.80
CA THR A 232 21.55 -18.13 -19.13
C THR A 232 22.64 -19.01 -19.74
N GLY A 233 22.74 -20.28 -19.34
CA GLY A 233 23.65 -21.26 -19.94
C GLY A 233 23.40 -21.50 -21.44
N LEU A 234 22.14 -21.50 -21.89
CA LEU A 234 21.81 -21.72 -23.31
C LEU A 234 22.17 -20.55 -24.23
N THR A 235 22.27 -19.32 -23.71
CA THR A 235 22.64 -18.14 -24.51
C THR A 235 24.15 -17.98 -24.67
N MET A 236 24.95 -18.62 -23.80
CA MET A 236 26.42 -18.52 -23.83
C MET A 236 27.06 -19.54 -24.80
N VAL A 237 26.42 -20.71 -25.02
CA VAL A 237 26.91 -21.73 -25.98
C VAL A 237 26.72 -21.29 -27.44
N GLY A 238 25.72 -20.43 -27.72
CA GLY A 238 25.49 -19.89 -29.08
C GLY A 238 26.49 -18.82 -29.53
N LYS A 239 27.31 -18.25 -28.62
CA LYS A 239 28.30 -17.21 -28.94
C LYS A 239 29.74 -17.70 -29.07
N VAL A 240 30.03 -18.95 -28.69
CA VAL A 240 31.39 -19.52 -28.74
C VAL A 240 31.67 -20.27 -30.05
N VAL A 241 30.65 -20.53 -30.88
CA VAL A 241 30.82 -21.27 -32.16
C VAL A 241 31.12 -20.36 -33.36
N THR A 242 31.09 -19.04 -33.21
CA THR A 242 31.38 -18.08 -34.31
C THR A 242 32.76 -17.42 -34.24
N GLN A 243 33.64 -17.84 -33.33
CA GLN A 243 34.98 -17.25 -33.17
C GLN A 243 36.16 -18.21 -33.51
N LEU A 244 35.91 -19.30 -34.23
CA LEU A 244 36.96 -20.25 -34.65
C LEU A 244 37.22 -20.29 -36.17
N THR A 245 37.09 -19.16 -36.86
CA THR A 245 37.59 -19.01 -38.24
C THR A 245 38.31 -17.67 -38.37
N GLY A 246 39.62 -17.74 -38.64
CA GLY A 246 40.56 -16.66 -38.42
C GLY A 246 40.65 -15.58 -39.50
N THR A 247 41.37 -14.51 -39.16
CA THR A 247 42.59 -14.00 -39.81
C THR A 247 43.00 -12.67 -39.16
N LEU A 248 44.29 -12.53 -38.83
CA LEU A 248 44.97 -11.28 -38.44
C LEU A 248 45.27 -10.44 -39.70
N PRO A 249 45.37 -9.09 -39.62
CA PRO A 249 46.69 -8.49 -39.43
C PRO A 249 46.76 -7.19 -38.57
N SER A 250 48.02 -6.85 -38.30
CA SER A 250 48.65 -5.83 -37.45
C SER A 250 48.55 -4.38 -37.92
N GLY A 251 48.74 -3.42 -37.00
CA GLY A 251 49.11 -2.03 -37.30
C GLY A 251 48.85 -1.04 -36.14
N ALA A 252 49.91 -0.55 -35.51
CA ALA A 252 49.88 0.45 -34.44
C ALA A 252 49.89 1.89 -34.99
N THR A 253 49.24 2.84 -34.29
CA THR A 253 49.80 4.13 -33.81
C THR A 253 48.73 4.88 -33.00
N GLU A 254 49.14 5.43 -31.87
CA GLU A 254 48.35 6.27 -30.95
C GLU A 254 48.06 7.66 -31.56
N GLU A 255 46.84 8.15 -31.39
CA GLU A 255 46.55 9.59 -31.29
C GLU A 255 45.23 9.80 -30.53
N GLU A 256 45.29 10.68 -29.52
CA GLU A 256 44.28 10.95 -28.49
C GLU A 256 43.04 11.67 -29.04
N ILE A 257 41.86 11.02 -29.07
CA ILE A 257 40.56 11.67 -28.84
C ILE A 257 39.55 10.63 -28.32
N LEU A 258 39.38 10.46 -26.99
CA LEU A 258 38.21 9.73 -26.46
C LEU A 258 37.69 10.29 -25.13
N ALA A 259 36.43 10.70 -25.20
CA ALA A 259 35.55 10.96 -24.07
C ALA A 259 35.54 9.77 -23.11
N HIS A 260 35.83 10.04 -21.84
CA HIS A 260 35.78 9.05 -20.76
C HIS A 260 34.34 8.66 -20.45
N SER A 261 33.79 7.70 -21.19
CA SER A 261 32.66 6.91 -20.71
C SER A 261 33.17 5.82 -19.75
N ASN A 262 33.37 6.21 -18.50
CA ASN A 262 33.59 5.27 -17.41
C ASN A 262 32.30 4.43 -17.21
N ILE A 263 32.20 3.28 -17.89
CA ILE A 263 31.36 2.17 -17.42
C ILE A 263 32.06 1.56 -16.19
N ARG A 264 32.07 2.30 -15.08
CA ARG A 264 32.30 1.72 -13.76
C ARG A 264 30.98 1.07 -13.36
N ARG A 265 30.99 -0.25 -13.12
CA ARG A 265 29.90 -0.93 -12.41
C ARG A 265 29.68 -0.14 -11.11
N SER A 266 28.57 0.59 -11.01
CA SER A 266 28.13 1.22 -9.76
C SER A 266 28.18 0.15 -8.67
N PRO A 267 28.68 0.44 -7.45
CA PRO A 267 28.46 -0.46 -6.34
C PRO A 267 26.94 -0.74 -6.25
N LEU A 268 26.59 -2.02 -6.13
CA LEU A 268 25.21 -2.44 -5.88
C LEU A 268 24.81 -1.87 -4.51
N VAL A 269 23.98 -0.82 -4.50
CA VAL A 269 23.49 -0.24 -3.26
C VAL A 269 22.22 -1.00 -2.85
N PRO A 270 22.26 -1.78 -1.75
CA PRO A 270 21.09 -2.52 -1.31
C PRO A 270 20.02 -1.57 -0.76
N GLY A 271 18.76 -1.97 -0.88
CA GLY A 271 17.63 -1.30 -0.27
C GLY A 271 17.58 -1.63 1.22
N ILE A 272 17.96 -0.67 2.05
CA ILE A 272 17.95 -0.80 3.51
C ILE A 272 16.78 0.02 4.06
N ILE A 273 16.16 -0.50 5.13
CA ILE A 273 15.05 0.16 5.79
C ILE A 273 15.41 0.36 7.25
N THR A 274 15.17 1.58 7.72
CA THR A 274 15.13 1.91 9.16
C THR A 274 13.69 2.23 9.54
N ILE A 275 13.25 1.70 10.68
CA ILE A 275 11.97 2.00 11.30
C ILE A 275 12.26 2.69 12.63
N ILE A 276 11.69 3.87 12.84
CA ILE A 276 11.78 4.61 14.10
C ILE A 276 10.41 4.79 14.74
N ASP A 277 10.42 4.90 16.06
CA ASP A 277 9.26 5.19 16.88
C ASP A 277 9.14 6.71 17.06
N THR A 278 8.10 7.30 16.46
CA THR A 278 7.90 8.76 16.48
C THR A 278 7.57 9.35 17.85
N GLU A 279 7.25 8.48 18.82
CA GLU A 279 6.99 8.85 20.21
C GLU A 279 8.25 8.88 21.07
N THR A 280 9.13 7.89 20.90
CA THR A 280 10.32 7.73 21.77
C THR A 280 11.60 8.22 21.14
N VAL A 281 11.64 8.48 19.83
CA VAL A 281 12.81 9.04 19.17
C VAL A 281 13.17 10.41 19.74
N ALA A 282 14.47 10.63 19.96
CA ALA A 282 15.00 11.87 20.51
C ALA A 282 14.65 13.09 19.63
N GLU A 283 14.51 14.25 20.28
CA GLU A 283 14.35 15.52 19.58
C GLU A 283 15.63 15.92 18.83
N GLY A 284 15.47 16.61 17.70
CA GLY A 284 16.60 17.06 16.88
C GLY A 284 16.98 16.09 15.77
N GLN A 285 18.28 15.90 15.53
CA GLN A 285 18.75 15.05 14.44
C GLN A 285 18.70 13.58 14.84
N VAL A 286 17.98 12.77 14.08
CA VAL A 286 18.04 11.31 14.22
C VAL A 286 19.23 10.84 13.39
N LEU A 287 20.29 10.41 14.08
CA LEU A 287 21.49 9.86 13.48
C LEU A 287 21.56 8.38 13.84
N VAL A 288 21.41 7.51 12.84
CA VAL A 288 21.73 6.10 13.01
C VAL A 288 23.24 5.98 12.77
N SER A 289 24.01 5.64 13.80
CA SER A 289 25.45 5.40 13.69
C SER A 289 25.89 4.28 14.62
N GLU A 290 27.17 3.91 14.57
CA GLU A 290 27.71 2.89 15.48
C GLU A 290 27.76 3.37 16.94
N ASP A 291 27.93 4.68 17.14
CA ASP A 291 28.05 5.33 18.45
C ASP A 291 26.71 5.84 19.00
N SER A 292 25.64 5.80 18.22
CA SER A 292 24.32 6.27 18.65
C SER A 292 23.64 5.23 19.53
N ASP A 293 23.10 5.66 20.68
CA ASP A 293 22.16 4.85 21.44
C ASP A 293 20.99 4.42 20.55
N SER A 294 20.49 3.19 20.70
CA SER A 294 19.38 2.66 19.89
C SER A 294 18.03 3.29 20.22
N ASP A 295 18.01 4.46 20.85
CA ASP A 295 16.81 5.06 21.40
C ASP A 295 15.86 5.50 20.28
N GLY A 296 14.62 5.03 20.37
CA GLY A 296 13.61 5.19 19.32
C GLY A 296 13.85 4.43 18.01
N ILE A 297 14.92 3.66 17.85
CA ILE A 297 15.09 2.77 16.67
C ILE A 297 14.35 1.46 16.92
N VAL A 298 13.36 1.17 16.07
CA VAL A 298 12.52 -0.02 16.17
C VAL A 298 13.15 -1.20 15.46
N ALA A 299 13.58 -0.98 14.22
CA ALA A 299 14.21 -1.99 13.39
C ALA A 299 15.12 -1.36 12.33
N HIS A 300 16.18 -2.06 11.95
CA HIS A 300 17.07 -1.65 10.87
C HIS A 300 17.55 -2.89 10.13
N PHE A 301 17.24 -3.03 8.84
CA PHE A 301 17.45 -4.29 8.12
C PHE A 301 17.58 -4.11 6.60
N PRO A 302 18.29 -5.01 5.92
CA PRO A 302 18.32 -5.03 4.47
C PRO A 302 17.04 -5.68 3.92
N ALA A 303 16.32 -4.94 3.08
CA ALA A 303 15.03 -5.35 2.54
C ALA A 303 15.10 -5.77 1.06
N HIS A 304 16.05 -5.24 0.29
CA HIS A 304 16.20 -5.53 -1.15
C HIS A 304 17.67 -5.46 -1.59
N GLU A 305 18.02 -6.11 -2.69
CA GLU A 305 19.36 -5.99 -3.32
C GLU A 305 19.58 -4.65 -4.03
N LYS A 306 18.48 -3.97 -4.37
CA LYS A 306 18.45 -2.66 -5.02
C LYS A 306 17.74 -1.63 -4.15
N PRO A 307 17.93 -0.33 -4.40
CA PRO A 307 17.32 0.71 -3.59
C PRO A 307 15.80 0.59 -3.51
N ILE A 308 15.26 0.93 -2.35
CA ILE A 308 13.82 0.97 -2.11
C ILE A 308 13.20 2.08 -2.95
N CYS A 309 12.07 1.82 -3.60
CA CYS A 309 11.33 2.83 -4.35
C CYS A 309 9.92 3.12 -3.81
N CYS A 310 9.34 2.21 -3.04
CA CYS A 310 8.03 2.38 -2.43
C CYS A 310 7.88 1.44 -1.23
N MET A 311 7.10 1.85 -0.24
CA MET A 311 6.77 1.07 0.95
C MET A 311 5.43 1.52 1.54
N ALA A 312 4.73 0.61 2.21
CA ALA A 312 3.48 0.92 2.91
C ALA A 312 3.33 0.03 4.15
N PHE A 313 2.85 0.60 5.25
CA PHE A 313 2.41 -0.17 6.42
C PHE A 313 0.99 -0.69 6.21
N ASN A 314 0.69 -1.85 6.77
CA ASN A 314 -0.69 -2.26 6.95
C ASN A 314 -1.39 -1.38 8.03
N PRO A 315 -2.73 -1.41 8.14
CA PRO A 315 -3.47 -0.58 9.10
C PRO A 315 -2.98 -0.69 10.56
N SER A 316 -2.51 -1.87 10.98
CA SER A 316 -1.96 -2.09 12.33
C SER A 316 -0.55 -1.52 12.56
N GLY A 317 0.21 -1.25 11.49
CA GLY A 317 1.63 -0.88 11.57
C GLY A 317 2.60 -2.06 11.78
N MET A 318 2.12 -3.30 11.89
CA MET A 318 2.96 -4.48 12.15
C MET A 318 3.51 -5.15 10.88
N LEU A 319 2.85 -4.97 9.74
CA LEU A 319 3.32 -5.46 8.45
C LEU A 319 3.79 -4.31 7.59
N LEU A 320 4.93 -4.48 6.93
CA LEU A 320 5.50 -3.51 6.01
C LEU A 320 5.71 -4.19 4.64
N VAL A 321 5.04 -3.69 3.61
CA VAL A 321 5.33 -4.08 2.22
C VAL A 321 6.30 -3.09 1.60
N THR A 322 7.26 -3.59 0.83
CA THR A 322 8.37 -2.80 0.28
C THR A 322 8.72 -3.30 -1.12
N THR A 323 9.27 -2.45 -1.97
CA THR A 323 9.72 -2.84 -3.31
C THR A 323 10.92 -2.02 -3.76
N ASP A 324 11.72 -2.61 -4.63
CA ASP A 324 12.90 -1.99 -5.19
C ASP A 324 12.60 -1.18 -6.47
N THR A 325 13.63 -0.57 -7.03
CA THR A 325 13.55 0.21 -8.29
C THR A 325 13.04 -0.54 -9.53
N LEU A 326 13.04 -1.88 -9.55
CA LEU A 326 12.57 -2.69 -10.69
C LEU A 326 11.07 -2.92 -10.63
N GLY A 327 10.53 -3.09 -9.41
CA GLY A 327 9.11 -3.36 -9.20
C GLY A 327 8.67 -4.73 -9.74
N HIS A 328 9.58 -5.71 -9.71
CA HIS A 328 9.28 -7.13 -9.99
C HIS A 328 8.70 -7.82 -8.76
N ASP A 329 9.38 -7.63 -7.63
CA ASP A 329 9.09 -8.30 -6.37
C ASP A 329 8.71 -7.27 -5.29
N PHE A 330 7.80 -7.68 -4.42
CA PHE A 330 7.37 -6.91 -3.26
C PHE A 330 7.54 -7.78 -2.02
N HIS A 331 8.34 -7.33 -1.07
CA HIS A 331 8.60 -8.07 0.16
C HIS A 331 7.67 -7.60 1.26
N VAL A 332 6.94 -8.54 1.89
CA VAL A 332 6.07 -8.30 3.03
C VAL A 332 6.77 -8.78 4.29
N PHE A 333 7.10 -7.83 5.17
CA PHE A 333 7.78 -8.08 6.43
C PHE A 333 6.83 -7.97 7.62
N GLN A 334 6.94 -8.88 8.58
CA GLN A 334 6.35 -8.72 9.90
C GLN A 334 7.40 -8.20 10.88
N ILE A 335 7.09 -7.09 11.54
CA ILE A 335 7.98 -6.42 12.48
C ILE A 335 7.60 -6.84 13.91
N LEU A 336 8.50 -7.56 14.59
CA LEU A 336 8.35 -7.95 15.99
C LEU A 336 9.43 -7.23 16.82
N THR A 337 9.00 -6.24 17.58
CA THR A 337 9.91 -5.33 18.26
C THR A 337 10.46 -5.92 19.56
N HIS A 338 11.67 -5.49 19.91
CA HIS A 338 12.25 -5.71 21.23
C HIS A 338 12.28 -4.38 22.00
N PRO A 339 11.85 -4.33 23.26
CA PRO A 339 11.67 -3.07 23.99
C PRO A 339 12.97 -2.30 24.25
N TRP A 340 14.12 -2.98 24.26
CA TRP A 340 15.41 -2.36 24.59
C TRP A 340 16.36 -2.13 23.42
N SER A 341 16.20 -2.81 22.29
CA SER A 341 17.18 -2.72 21.21
C SER A 341 16.66 -3.20 19.86
N SER A 342 16.86 -2.38 18.83
CA SER A 342 16.59 -2.68 17.42
C SER A 342 17.28 -3.96 16.93
N SER A 343 18.48 -4.26 17.42
CA SER A 343 19.27 -5.46 17.05
C SER A 343 18.62 -6.77 17.51
N GLN A 344 17.77 -6.70 18.54
CA GLN A 344 17.05 -7.85 19.08
C GLN A 344 15.63 -7.97 18.54
N SER A 345 15.14 -6.93 17.85
CA SER A 345 13.90 -7.00 17.06
C SER A 345 14.04 -8.07 15.98
N ALA A 346 12.93 -8.74 15.66
CA ALA A 346 12.86 -9.73 14.60
C ALA A 346 12.03 -9.18 13.43
N VAL A 347 12.55 -9.32 12.22
CA VAL A 347 11.93 -8.86 10.97
C VAL A 347 11.75 -10.06 10.06
N HIS A 348 10.52 -10.59 10.03
CA HIS A 348 10.20 -11.82 9.31
C HIS A 348 9.75 -11.53 7.90
N HIS A 349 10.48 -12.04 6.91
CA HIS A 349 10.08 -11.97 5.51
C HIS A 349 9.01 -13.04 5.24
N LEU A 350 7.73 -12.65 5.32
CA LEU A 350 6.61 -13.58 5.18
C LEU A 350 6.31 -13.91 3.72
N TYR A 351 6.32 -12.89 2.85
CA TYR A 351 5.96 -13.05 1.45
C TYR A 351 6.87 -12.31 0.49
N THR A 352 7.14 -12.95 -0.65
CA THR A 352 7.58 -12.29 -1.88
C THR A 352 6.41 -12.29 -2.86
N LEU A 353 5.80 -11.13 -3.07
CA LEU A 353 4.74 -10.95 -4.05
C LEU A 353 5.40 -10.70 -5.40
N HIS A 354 5.38 -11.68 -6.29
CA HIS A 354 6.02 -11.59 -7.60
C HIS A 354 5.03 -11.08 -8.64
N ARG A 355 5.20 -9.83 -9.08
CA ARG A 355 4.31 -9.20 -10.06
C ARG A 355 4.57 -9.67 -11.48
N GLY A 356 5.83 -9.97 -11.82
CA GLY A 356 6.26 -10.42 -13.14
C GLY A 356 7.63 -9.86 -13.55
N GLU A 357 8.11 -10.33 -14.71
CA GLU A 357 9.47 -10.10 -15.20
C GLU A 357 9.73 -8.70 -15.79
N THR A 358 8.68 -7.96 -16.16
CA THR A 358 8.84 -6.64 -16.78
C THR A 358 8.91 -5.56 -15.73
N GLU A 359 9.94 -4.73 -15.79
CA GLU A 359 10.08 -3.58 -14.90
C GLU A 359 8.87 -2.65 -15.00
N ALA A 360 8.35 -2.21 -13.85
CA ALA A 360 7.48 -1.04 -13.84
C ALA A 360 7.55 -0.27 -12.53
N LYS A 361 7.41 1.04 -12.67
CA LYS A 361 7.42 1.98 -11.57
C LYS A 361 6.11 1.88 -10.78
N VAL A 362 6.26 1.72 -9.47
CA VAL A 362 5.15 1.58 -8.53
C VAL A 362 4.68 2.97 -8.12
N GLN A 363 3.37 3.17 -8.07
CA GLN A 363 2.76 4.44 -7.66
C GLN A 363 2.14 4.36 -6.29
N ASP A 364 1.42 3.26 -6.02
CA ASP A 364 0.62 3.12 -4.82
C ASP A 364 0.56 1.66 -4.39
N ILE A 365 0.52 1.44 -3.07
CA ILE A 365 0.37 0.12 -2.46
C ILE A 365 -0.62 0.26 -1.31
N SER A 366 -1.62 -0.63 -1.28
CA SER A 366 -2.65 -0.59 -0.25
C SER A 366 -2.98 -1.99 0.25
N PHE A 367 -3.20 -2.11 1.56
CA PHE A 367 -3.68 -3.33 2.21
C PHE A 367 -5.20 -3.29 2.34
N SER A 368 -5.85 -4.44 2.26
CA SER A 368 -7.23 -4.58 2.77
C SER A 368 -7.27 -4.39 4.28
N HIS A 369 -8.43 -3.99 4.83
CA HIS A 369 -8.57 -3.73 6.26
C HIS A 369 -8.21 -4.96 7.12
N ASP A 370 -8.60 -6.14 6.66
CA ASP A 370 -8.32 -7.44 7.29
C ASP A 370 -6.90 -7.98 7.03
N CYS A 371 -6.08 -7.25 6.26
CA CYS A 371 -4.71 -7.59 5.88
C CYS A 371 -4.58 -8.93 5.13
N ARG A 372 -5.63 -9.39 4.44
CA ARG A 372 -5.58 -10.59 3.58
C ARG A 372 -5.28 -10.30 2.11
N TRP A 373 -5.32 -9.03 1.71
CA TRP A 373 -5.07 -8.63 0.34
C TRP A 373 -4.12 -7.43 0.29
N VAL A 374 -3.27 -7.43 -0.72
CA VAL A 374 -2.43 -6.28 -1.08
C VAL A 374 -2.70 -5.94 -2.54
N VAL A 375 -2.99 -4.67 -2.82
CA VAL A 375 -3.05 -4.15 -4.17
C VAL A 375 -1.81 -3.31 -4.44
N VAL A 376 -1.19 -3.51 -5.60
CA VAL A 376 -0.07 -2.70 -6.10
C VAL A 376 -0.47 -2.05 -7.41
N SER A 377 -0.46 -0.72 -7.45
CA SER A 377 -0.73 0.07 -8.65
C SER A 377 0.57 0.58 -9.27
N THR A 378 0.68 0.48 -10.59
CA THR A 378 1.89 0.84 -11.34
C THR A 378 1.62 1.94 -12.36
N LEU A 379 2.67 2.67 -12.75
CA LEU A 379 2.64 3.79 -13.69
C LEU A 379 2.11 3.38 -15.09
N ARG A 380 2.06 2.07 -15.37
CA ARG A 380 1.47 1.52 -16.61
C ARG A 380 -0.06 1.39 -16.55
N GLY A 381 -0.71 1.92 -15.52
CA GLY A 381 -2.16 1.85 -15.35
C GLY A 381 -2.67 0.47 -14.98
N THR A 382 -1.85 -0.35 -14.32
CA THR A 382 -2.23 -1.69 -13.88
C THR A 382 -2.22 -1.78 -12.36
N SER A 383 -3.27 -2.38 -11.80
CA SER A 383 -3.36 -2.73 -10.39
C SER A 383 -3.36 -4.24 -10.22
N HIS A 384 -2.41 -4.76 -9.46
CA HIS A 384 -2.20 -6.19 -9.22
C HIS A 384 -2.67 -6.54 -7.81
N VAL A 385 -3.58 -7.52 -7.69
CA VAL A 385 -4.17 -7.93 -6.40
C VAL A 385 -3.54 -9.24 -5.96
N PHE A 386 -2.89 -9.23 -4.80
CA PHE A 386 -2.19 -10.37 -4.21
C PHE A 386 -2.90 -10.84 -2.93
N PRO A 387 -3.11 -12.15 -2.77
CA PRO A 387 -3.56 -12.73 -1.51
C PRO A 387 -2.40 -12.87 -0.54
N ILE A 388 -2.61 -12.55 0.72
CA ILE A 388 -1.67 -12.75 1.82
C ILE A 388 -2.43 -13.22 3.07
N ASN A 389 -1.71 -13.69 4.08
CA ASN A 389 -2.27 -13.91 5.42
C ASN A 389 -1.40 -13.12 6.41
N PRO A 390 -1.98 -12.32 7.32
CA PRO A 390 -1.18 -11.58 8.30
C PRO A 390 -0.30 -12.48 9.18
N TYR A 391 -0.62 -13.77 9.30
CA TYR A 391 0.16 -14.78 10.03
C TYR A 391 1.19 -15.54 9.17
N GLY A 392 1.28 -15.23 7.86
CA GLY A 392 2.13 -15.96 6.91
C GLY A 392 1.51 -17.26 6.38
N GLY A 393 2.25 -17.93 5.51
CA GLY A 393 1.87 -19.20 4.88
C GLY A 393 1.03 -19.06 3.60
N GLN A 394 0.81 -20.18 2.92
CA GLN A 394 0.12 -20.21 1.62
C GLN A 394 -1.35 -19.77 1.71
N PRO A 395 -1.78 -18.76 0.92
CA PRO A 395 -3.18 -18.45 0.71
C PRO A 395 -3.97 -19.61 0.12
N CYS A 396 -5.17 -19.85 0.63
CA CYS A 396 -6.04 -20.95 0.23
C CYS A 396 -7.50 -20.68 0.56
N VAL A 397 -8.39 -21.58 0.14
CA VAL A 397 -9.84 -21.53 0.43
C VAL A 397 -10.11 -21.24 1.91
N ARG A 398 -9.49 -21.97 2.84
CA ARG A 398 -9.72 -21.78 4.29
C ARG A 398 -9.40 -20.38 4.79
N THR A 399 -8.40 -19.71 4.21
CA THR A 399 -7.91 -18.42 4.72
C THR A 399 -8.64 -17.21 4.09
N HIS A 400 -9.22 -17.37 2.90
CA HIS A 400 -9.77 -16.25 2.12
C HIS A 400 -11.25 -16.41 1.72
N MET A 401 -11.87 -17.56 2.00
CA MET A 401 -13.30 -17.81 1.75
C MET A 401 -14.15 -17.76 3.03
N SER A 402 -13.54 -17.59 4.19
CA SER A 402 -14.23 -17.34 5.47
C SER A 402 -14.27 -15.83 5.77
N PRO A 403 -15.36 -15.28 6.33
CA PRO A 403 -15.39 -13.89 6.77
C PRO A 403 -14.39 -13.59 7.90
N ARG A 404 -13.89 -14.62 8.60
CA ARG A 404 -12.91 -14.46 9.68
C ARG A 404 -11.49 -14.66 9.17
N VAL A 405 -10.57 -13.87 9.71
CA VAL A 405 -9.14 -14.08 9.50
C VAL A 405 -8.70 -15.25 10.38
N VAL A 406 -8.24 -16.33 9.74
CA VAL A 406 -7.81 -17.54 10.44
C VAL A 406 -6.29 -17.71 10.35
N ASN A 407 -5.68 -18.03 11.49
CA ASN A 407 -4.31 -18.49 11.50
C ASN A 407 -4.30 -19.96 11.05
N ARG A 408 -3.67 -20.25 9.89
CA ARG A 408 -3.55 -21.60 9.33
C ARG A 408 -2.99 -22.61 10.35
N MET A 409 -2.05 -22.19 11.19
CA MET A 409 -1.38 -23.00 12.21
C MET A 409 -2.20 -23.16 13.50
N SER A 410 -3.25 -22.36 13.70
CA SER A 410 -4.12 -22.49 14.87
C SER A 410 -4.98 -23.73 14.75
N ARG A 411 -4.68 -24.76 15.56
CA ARG A 411 -5.53 -25.95 15.72
C ARG A 411 -6.77 -25.66 16.58
N PHE A 412 -6.79 -24.52 17.29
CA PHE A 412 -7.79 -24.18 18.30
C PHE A 412 -9.22 -24.13 17.73
N GLN A 413 -9.42 -23.60 16.52
CA GLN A 413 -10.77 -23.48 15.96
C GLN A 413 -11.43 -24.84 15.70
N LYS A 414 -10.65 -25.82 15.22
CA LYS A 414 -11.13 -27.21 15.05
C LYS A 414 -11.25 -27.94 16.39
N SER A 415 -10.34 -27.70 17.34
CA SER A 415 -10.36 -28.40 18.64
C SER A 415 -11.33 -27.80 19.67
N ALA A 416 -11.76 -26.55 19.50
CA ALA A 416 -12.68 -25.86 20.41
C ALA A 416 -14.16 -25.97 20.00
N GLY A 417 -14.48 -26.70 18.92
CA GLY A 417 -15.87 -26.92 18.45
C GLY A 417 -16.59 -25.65 17.97
N LEU A 418 -15.87 -24.53 17.78
CA LEU A 418 -16.50 -23.25 17.40
C LEU A 418 -17.19 -23.29 16.03
N GLU A 419 -16.68 -24.12 15.13
CA GLU A 419 -17.24 -24.32 13.79
C GLU A 419 -18.59 -25.07 13.86
N GLU A 420 -18.72 -26.04 14.79
CA GLU A 420 -19.97 -26.77 15.06
C GLU A 420 -21.02 -25.86 15.73
N ILE A 421 -20.59 -25.03 16.68
CA ILE A 421 -21.47 -24.06 17.35
C ILE A 421 -22.02 -23.02 16.36
N GLU A 422 -21.23 -22.53 15.41
CA GLU A 422 -21.72 -21.62 14.37
C GLU A 422 -22.64 -22.29 13.35
N GLN A 423 -22.37 -23.56 13.02
CA GLN A 423 -23.22 -24.33 12.13
C GLN A 423 -24.58 -24.60 12.77
N GLU A 424 -24.63 -24.83 14.08
CA GLU A 424 -25.86 -24.90 14.86
C GLU A 424 -26.61 -23.55 14.92
N LEU A 425 -25.90 -22.44 15.12
CA LEU A 425 -26.50 -21.10 15.21
C LEU A 425 -27.05 -20.57 13.88
N THR A 426 -26.49 -21.01 12.75
CA THR A 426 -26.93 -20.59 11.40
C THR A 426 -28.00 -21.50 10.81
N SER A 427 -28.13 -22.72 11.29
CA SER A 427 -29.22 -23.63 10.90
C SER A 427 -30.50 -23.32 11.69
N LYS A 428 -31.50 -22.71 11.03
CA LYS A 428 -32.85 -22.58 11.59
C LYS A 428 -33.54 -23.95 11.61
N GLN A 429 -33.17 -24.81 12.54
CA GLN A 429 -33.97 -25.97 12.89
C GLN A 429 -33.83 -26.26 14.38
N GLY A 430 -34.72 -25.65 15.16
CA GLY A 430 -34.96 -26.06 16.54
C GLY A 430 -35.49 -27.50 16.55
N GLY A 431 -34.72 -28.40 17.15
CA GLY A 431 -35.10 -29.80 17.35
C GLY A 431 -34.23 -30.43 18.44
N ARG A 432 -34.83 -30.64 19.61
CA ARG A 432 -34.24 -31.22 20.81
C ARG A 432 -33.52 -32.56 20.54
N CYS A 433 -32.35 -32.77 21.15
CA CYS A 433 -32.04 -33.93 21.99
C CYS A 433 -30.85 -33.64 22.92
N SER A 434 -30.97 -34.11 24.17
CA SER A 434 -30.13 -33.87 25.34
C SER A 434 -28.98 -34.89 25.49
N PRO A 435 -28.04 -34.69 26.45
CA PRO A 435 -26.67 -35.21 26.40
C PRO A 435 -26.48 -36.51 27.19
N VAL A 436 -25.72 -37.47 26.66
CA VAL A 436 -25.04 -38.51 27.46
C VAL A 436 -23.69 -38.87 26.81
N PRO A 437 -22.63 -39.10 27.63
CA PRO A 437 -21.22 -38.96 27.27
C PRO A 437 -20.59 -40.29 26.85
N GLY A 438 -19.63 -40.23 25.93
CA GLY A 438 -18.80 -41.36 25.54
C GLY A 438 -17.48 -40.90 24.96
N LEU A 439 -16.41 -41.14 25.73
CA LEU A 439 -14.98 -41.01 25.37
C LEU A 439 -14.40 -39.59 25.42
N SER A 440 -14.26 -39.11 26.66
CA SER A 440 -13.19 -38.19 27.05
C SER A 440 -11.81 -38.77 26.68
N SER A 441 -11.08 -38.13 25.78
CA SER A 441 -9.62 -38.15 25.79
C SER A 441 -9.14 -36.77 26.20
N SER A 442 -8.82 -36.63 27.49
CA SER A 442 -8.12 -35.47 28.03
C SER A 442 -6.77 -35.29 27.32
N PRO A 443 -6.32 -34.06 27.03
CA PRO A 443 -4.93 -33.81 26.70
C PRO A 443 -4.12 -33.75 28.01
N SER A 444 -3.81 -34.91 28.58
CA SER A 444 -2.73 -35.02 29.56
C SER A 444 -1.43 -35.22 28.81
N GLY A 445 -0.64 -34.15 28.69
CA GLY A 445 0.67 -34.22 28.05
C GLY A 445 1.39 -32.87 28.03
N SER A 446 1.99 -32.51 29.16
CA SER A 446 3.08 -31.52 29.18
C SER A 446 4.15 -31.87 28.13
N PRO A 447 4.84 -30.89 27.52
CA PRO A 447 5.80 -31.15 26.47
C PRO A 447 7.15 -31.54 27.07
N LEU A 448 7.31 -32.80 27.47
CA LEU A 448 8.60 -33.36 27.90
C LEU A 448 8.72 -34.80 27.41
N HIS A 449 8.87 -34.99 26.09
CA HIS A 449 9.69 -36.05 25.47
C HIS A 449 9.47 -36.07 23.95
N GLY A 450 10.20 -35.22 23.22
CA GLY A 450 10.53 -35.52 21.82
C GLY A 450 11.89 -36.22 21.83
N LYS A 451 11.94 -37.49 21.40
CA LYS A 451 13.20 -38.21 21.19
C LYS A 451 14.08 -37.38 20.25
N LEU A 452 15.22 -36.90 20.76
CA LEU A 452 16.31 -36.37 19.97
C LEU A 452 16.79 -37.48 19.03
N ASN A 453 16.57 -37.33 17.72
CA ASN A 453 17.47 -37.95 16.77
C ASN A 453 18.77 -37.14 16.81
N SER A 454 19.78 -37.72 17.44
CA SER A 454 21.11 -37.15 17.60
C SER A 454 21.86 -37.21 16.27
N GLN A 455 21.57 -36.29 15.34
CA GLN A 455 22.49 -36.05 14.21
C GLN A 455 22.43 -34.67 13.55
N ASP A 456 21.60 -33.73 14.03
CA ASP A 456 21.52 -32.37 13.47
C ASP A 456 22.12 -31.26 14.34
N THR A 457 22.90 -31.60 15.39
CA THR A 457 23.38 -30.61 16.38
C THR A 457 24.75 -29.97 16.07
N TYR A 458 25.35 -30.23 14.92
CA TYR A 458 26.63 -29.63 14.56
C TYR A 458 26.51 -28.80 13.29
N ASN A 459 26.00 -27.56 13.39
CA ASN A 459 26.38 -26.48 12.47
C ASN A 459 25.99 -25.03 12.89
N ASN A 460 25.51 -24.78 14.12
CA ASN A 460 25.19 -23.41 14.58
C ASN A 460 26.15 -22.92 15.68
N PHE A 461 27.44 -22.83 15.36
CA PHE A 461 28.48 -22.34 16.28
C PHE A 461 29.00 -20.93 15.93
N THR A 462 28.15 -20.03 15.40
CA THR A 462 28.48 -18.58 15.31
C THR A 462 27.23 -17.69 15.42
N ASN A 463 26.52 -17.74 16.55
CA ASN A 463 25.82 -16.57 17.12
C ASN A 463 25.22 -16.92 18.49
N ASN A 464 25.95 -16.58 19.55
CA ASN A 464 25.50 -16.78 20.93
C ASN A 464 24.35 -15.82 21.27
N ASN A 465 23.12 -16.34 21.33
CA ASN A 465 22.24 -16.12 22.47
C ASN A 465 21.10 -17.16 22.51
N PRO A 466 20.95 -17.94 23.58
CA PRO A 466 19.82 -18.86 23.72
C PRO A 466 18.53 -18.05 23.95
N GLY A 467 17.47 -18.33 23.20
CA GLY A 467 16.10 -18.01 23.63
C GLY A 467 15.49 -16.65 23.25
N ASN A 468 15.62 -16.16 22.00
CA ASN A 468 14.66 -15.14 21.53
C ASN A 468 13.35 -15.84 21.09
N PRO A 469 12.24 -15.74 21.85
CA PRO A 469 11.00 -16.42 21.51
C PRO A 469 10.36 -15.89 20.22
N ARG A 470 10.79 -14.73 19.71
CA ARG A 470 10.31 -14.14 18.46
C ARG A 470 10.84 -14.85 17.21
N LEU A 471 11.71 -15.85 17.33
CA LEU A 471 12.43 -16.48 16.21
C LEU A 471 12.00 -17.91 15.85
N LEU A 472 11.12 -18.60 16.61
CA LEU A 472 10.75 -20.01 16.30
C LEU A 472 9.34 -20.41 16.81
N PRO A 473 8.63 -21.33 16.11
CA PRO A 473 8.84 -21.75 14.72
C PRO A 473 8.26 -20.72 13.74
N LEU A 474 9.01 -20.39 12.70
CA LEU A 474 8.70 -19.31 11.77
C LEU A 474 7.76 -19.76 10.64
N PRO A 475 6.85 -18.89 10.15
CA PRO A 475 6.21 -19.10 8.86
C PRO A 475 7.29 -19.12 7.77
N SER A 476 7.29 -20.15 6.93
CA SER A 476 8.19 -20.21 5.77
C SER A 476 7.87 -19.09 4.77
N LEU A 477 8.90 -18.43 4.25
CA LEU A 477 8.77 -17.46 3.16
C LEU A 477 7.92 -18.06 2.02
N THR A 478 6.91 -17.31 1.61
CA THR A 478 5.94 -17.74 0.60
C THR A 478 5.98 -16.81 -0.61
N VAL A 479 6.23 -17.36 -1.81
CA VAL A 479 6.17 -16.61 -3.06
C VAL A 479 4.75 -16.66 -3.61
N VAL A 480 4.17 -15.51 -3.94
CA VAL A 480 2.78 -15.38 -4.38
C VAL A 480 2.69 -14.58 -5.68
N LEU A 481 1.90 -15.06 -6.63
CA LEU A 481 1.55 -14.36 -7.87
C LEU A 481 0.25 -13.56 -7.68
N PRO A 482 0.03 -12.48 -8.44
CA PRO A 482 -1.23 -11.75 -8.35
C PRO A 482 -2.36 -12.62 -8.88
N LEU A 483 -3.47 -12.70 -8.15
CA LEU A 483 -4.66 -13.44 -8.60
C LEU A 483 -5.49 -12.63 -9.59
N ALA A 484 -5.35 -11.31 -9.59
CA ALA A 484 -5.98 -10.43 -10.56
C ALA A 484 -5.02 -9.31 -11.00
N GLN A 485 -5.15 -8.92 -12.28
CA GLN A 485 -4.49 -7.76 -12.86
C GLN A 485 -5.56 -6.90 -13.54
N ILE A 486 -5.90 -5.77 -12.91
CA ILE A 486 -6.90 -4.83 -13.41
C ILE A 486 -6.19 -3.75 -14.22
N LYS A 487 -6.59 -3.59 -15.48
CA LYS A 487 -6.05 -2.58 -16.41
C LYS A 487 -6.99 -1.38 -16.46
N GLN A 488 -6.47 -0.20 -16.18
CA GLN A 488 -7.17 1.05 -16.40
C GLN A 488 -7.15 1.41 -17.90
N PRO A 489 -8.21 2.01 -18.45
CA PRO A 489 -8.22 2.47 -19.83
C PRO A 489 -7.24 3.65 -19.98
N MET A 490 -6.22 3.52 -20.83
CA MET A 490 -5.09 4.47 -20.96
C MET A 490 -5.18 5.37 -22.21
N THR A 491 -6.27 5.31 -22.98
CA THR A 491 -6.45 6.12 -24.20
C THR A 491 -7.79 6.83 -24.17
N LEU A 492 -7.75 8.16 -24.12
CA LEU A 492 -8.88 9.02 -24.44
C LEU A 492 -9.05 9.03 -25.98
N GLY A 493 -9.64 7.99 -26.54
CA GLY A 493 -9.84 7.86 -27.98
C GLY A 493 -10.94 6.87 -28.30
N THR A 494 -12.09 7.38 -28.77
CA THR A 494 -13.26 6.64 -29.27
C THR A 494 -13.99 5.73 -28.27
N ILE A 495 -14.73 6.33 -27.32
CA ILE A 495 -16.07 5.79 -27.02
C ILE A 495 -16.93 6.12 -28.24
N THR A 496 -16.91 5.26 -29.26
CA THR A 496 -17.98 5.29 -30.25
C THR A 496 -19.25 4.88 -29.52
N LYS A 497 -20.24 5.79 -29.48
CA LYS A 497 -21.63 5.43 -29.16
C LYS A 497 -22.05 4.32 -30.12
N ARG A 498 -21.98 3.07 -29.68
CA ARG A 498 -22.85 2.00 -30.20
C ARG A 498 -23.70 1.52 -29.03
N THR A 499 -24.86 2.12 -28.94
CA THR A 499 -26.08 1.45 -28.48
C THR A 499 -26.22 0.11 -29.20
N GLY A 500 -26.16 -0.99 -28.46
CA GLY A 500 -26.46 -2.34 -28.91
C GLY A 500 -26.09 -3.35 -27.82
N PRO A 501 -26.97 -4.30 -27.44
CA PRO A 501 -26.72 -5.19 -26.32
C PRO A 501 -25.66 -6.24 -26.69
N TYR A 502 -25.23 -7.03 -25.70
CA TYR A 502 -24.69 -8.40 -25.81
C TYR A 502 -23.24 -8.66 -25.36
N LEU A 503 -23.20 -9.51 -24.32
CA LEU A 503 -22.32 -10.67 -24.12
C LEU A 503 -20.86 -10.45 -23.71
N PHE A 504 -20.69 -10.28 -22.39
CA PHE A 504 -19.56 -10.87 -21.68
C PHE A 504 -19.67 -12.39 -21.74
N GLY A 505 -18.65 -13.05 -22.29
CA GLY A 505 -18.52 -14.51 -22.35
C GLY A 505 -17.18 -14.94 -21.75
N ALA A 506 -17.26 -15.92 -20.86
CA ALA A 506 -16.19 -16.54 -20.11
C ALA A 506 -15.20 -17.36 -20.98
N GLY A 507 -14.02 -17.63 -20.42
CA GLY A 507 -13.35 -18.94 -20.54
C GLY A 507 -12.60 -19.29 -21.84
N CYS A 508 -11.27 -19.22 -21.75
CA CYS A 508 -10.30 -20.29 -22.06
C CYS A 508 -10.16 -20.91 -23.49
N PHE A 509 -8.92 -21.39 -23.72
CA PHE A 509 -8.43 -22.34 -24.73
C PHE A 509 -7.81 -21.85 -26.05
N SER A 510 -6.58 -22.34 -26.22
CA SER A 510 -5.75 -22.34 -27.42
C SER A 510 -6.34 -23.27 -28.48
N ILE A 511 -6.57 -22.76 -29.70
CA ILE A 511 -6.62 -23.57 -30.92
C ILE A 511 -5.91 -22.77 -32.03
N LYS A 512 -4.87 -23.37 -32.61
CA LYS A 512 -4.20 -22.90 -33.84
C LYS A 512 -5.06 -23.22 -35.06
N ALA A 513 -5.33 -22.22 -35.90
CA ALA A 513 -5.46 -22.39 -37.35
C ALA A 513 -5.16 -21.04 -38.06
N PRO A 514 -4.60 -21.04 -39.30
CA PRO A 514 -3.83 -19.91 -39.81
C PRO A 514 -4.65 -19.06 -40.79
N CYS A 515 -4.84 -17.78 -40.49
CA CYS A 515 -5.26 -16.79 -41.49
C CYS A 515 -4.18 -15.71 -41.61
N LYS A 516 -3.57 -15.64 -42.80
CA LYS A 516 -2.63 -14.62 -43.22
C LYS A 516 -3.37 -13.29 -43.40
N SER A 517 -3.35 -12.44 -42.38
CA SER A 517 -3.60 -11.01 -42.53
C SER A 517 -2.49 -10.24 -41.82
N LYS A 518 -1.83 -9.35 -42.57
CA LYS A 518 -0.71 -8.52 -42.11
C LYS A 518 -1.04 -7.86 -40.76
N PRO A 519 -0.18 -7.98 -39.74
CA PRO A 519 -0.38 -7.25 -38.49
C PRO A 519 -0.16 -5.75 -38.75
N ALA A 520 -1.12 -4.93 -38.32
CA ALA A 520 -0.91 -3.50 -38.13
C ALA A 520 0.25 -3.30 -37.12
N PRO A 521 1.08 -2.27 -37.27
CA PRO A 521 2.27 -2.11 -36.44
C PRO A 521 1.87 -2.02 -34.96
N GLN A 522 2.30 -3.00 -34.16
CA GLN A 522 2.28 -2.93 -32.71
C GLN A 522 3.22 -1.81 -32.29
N ILE A 523 2.65 -0.64 -31.98
CA ILE A 523 3.38 0.41 -31.28
C ILE A 523 3.54 -0.04 -29.83
N SER A 524 4.75 -0.46 -29.50
CA SER A 524 5.21 -0.62 -28.13
C SER A 524 5.04 0.72 -27.39
N PRO A 525 4.48 0.75 -26.16
CA PRO A 525 4.27 2.01 -25.42
C PRO A 525 5.57 2.59 -24.84
N SER A 526 6.73 2.25 -25.40
CA SER A 526 8.03 2.61 -24.81
C SER A 526 8.55 3.99 -25.20
N LYS A 527 7.83 4.82 -25.96
CA LYS A 527 8.30 6.17 -26.34
C LYS A 527 7.19 7.22 -26.55
N SER A 528 6.15 7.26 -25.71
CA SER A 528 5.32 8.47 -25.64
C SER A 528 5.99 9.48 -24.72
N VAL A 529 6.62 10.49 -25.31
CA VAL A 529 7.04 11.70 -24.62
C VAL A 529 5.79 12.40 -24.08
N GLY A 530 5.66 12.54 -22.76
CA GLY A 530 4.73 13.49 -22.13
C GLY A 530 3.41 12.92 -21.62
N GLY A 531 3.45 12.15 -20.53
CA GLY A 531 2.27 11.84 -19.72
C GLY A 531 2.60 10.92 -18.56
N GLU A 532 2.91 11.46 -17.39
CA GLU A 532 2.93 10.68 -16.15
C GLU A 532 1.48 10.31 -15.81
N PHE A 533 1.14 9.03 -15.92
CA PHE A 533 -0.17 8.54 -15.48
C PHE A 533 -0.19 8.54 -13.95
N CYS A 534 -1.30 8.88 -13.31
CA CYS A 534 -1.48 8.70 -11.87
C CYS A 534 -2.61 7.70 -11.60
N VAL A 535 -2.34 6.70 -10.78
CA VAL A 535 -3.30 5.69 -10.35
C VAL A 535 -3.11 5.43 -8.86
N ALA A 536 -4.21 5.42 -8.13
CA ALA A 536 -4.25 5.02 -6.72
C ALA A 536 -5.36 4.00 -6.51
N ALA A 537 -5.19 3.13 -5.51
CA ALA A 537 -6.15 2.09 -5.20
C ALA A 537 -6.34 1.91 -3.69
N VAL A 538 -7.58 1.64 -3.26
CA VAL A 538 -7.89 1.38 -1.86
C VAL A 538 -9.01 0.35 -1.74
N PHE A 539 -8.96 -0.45 -0.68
CA PHE A 539 -10.07 -1.32 -0.31
C PHE A 539 -11.10 -0.56 0.53
N GLY A 540 -12.38 -0.89 0.38
CA GLY A 540 -13.44 -0.33 1.20
C GLY A 540 -14.76 -1.04 1.00
N SER A 541 -15.72 -0.77 1.89
CA SER A 541 -17.08 -1.31 1.78
C SER A 541 -17.74 -0.91 0.46
N SER A 542 -18.55 -1.79 -0.12
CA SER A 542 -19.24 -1.54 -1.39
C SER A 542 -20.19 -0.34 -1.31
N ARG A 543 -20.21 0.48 -2.37
CA ARG A 543 -20.97 1.75 -2.44
C ARG A 543 -21.95 1.80 -3.61
N SER A 544 -22.06 0.70 -4.33
CA SER A 544 -22.87 0.57 -5.55
C SER A 544 -24.36 0.25 -5.29
N TRP A 545 -24.80 0.18 -4.03
CA TRP A 545 -26.12 -0.36 -3.67
C TRP A 545 -27.31 0.49 -4.17
N PHE A 546 -27.10 1.79 -4.42
CA PHE A 546 -28.17 2.72 -4.77
C PHE A 546 -28.46 2.85 -6.27
N ALA A 547 -27.65 2.25 -7.16
CA ALA A 547 -27.88 2.32 -8.60
C ALA A 547 -28.98 1.36 -9.10
N ASN A 548 -29.38 0.35 -8.31
CA ASN A 548 -30.36 -0.65 -8.72
C ASN A 548 -31.63 -0.60 -7.85
N ASN A 549 -32.62 0.17 -8.34
CA ASN A 549 -34.05 0.12 -8.02
C ASN A 549 -34.50 0.43 -6.55
N PRO A 550 -35.18 1.56 -6.30
CA PRO A 550 -35.80 1.88 -5.01
C PRO A 550 -37.00 0.99 -4.61
N GLY A 551 -37.34 -0.02 -5.42
CA GLY A 551 -38.52 -0.88 -5.23
C GLY A 551 -38.25 -2.34 -4.84
N LEU A 552 -37.00 -2.78 -4.71
CA LEU A 552 -36.68 -4.16 -4.32
C LEU A 552 -36.70 -4.31 -2.79
N LYS A 553 -37.66 -5.07 -2.28
CA LYS A 553 -37.71 -5.48 -0.86
C LYS A 553 -36.35 -6.03 -0.44
N ARG A 554 -35.90 -5.55 0.72
CA ARG A 554 -34.62 -5.79 1.42
C ARG A 554 -34.16 -7.25 1.55
N GLU A 555 -34.91 -8.27 1.13
CA GLU A 555 -34.84 -9.61 1.73
C GLU A 555 -34.03 -10.71 0.98
N LYS A 556 -33.77 -10.64 -0.34
CA LYS A 556 -33.26 -11.84 -1.05
C LYS A 556 -31.75 -11.87 -1.37
N ASP A 557 -31.08 -10.72 -1.44
CA ASP A 557 -29.65 -10.63 -1.80
C ASP A 557 -28.72 -10.48 -0.57
N GLN A 558 -29.29 -10.39 0.64
CA GLN A 558 -28.53 -10.35 1.91
C GLN A 558 -27.81 -11.67 2.24
N SER A 559 -28.04 -12.74 1.48
CA SER A 559 -27.49 -14.07 1.76
C SER A 559 -26.07 -14.28 1.23
N LYS A 560 -25.57 -13.41 0.33
CA LYS A 560 -24.16 -13.42 -0.09
C LYS A 560 -23.37 -12.41 0.73
N GLN A 561 -22.91 -12.82 1.90
CA GLN A 561 -21.89 -12.07 2.61
C GLN A 561 -20.60 -12.09 1.77
N PHE A 562 -20.24 -10.94 1.19
CA PHE A 562 -18.98 -10.81 0.48
C PHE A 562 -17.84 -10.94 1.49
N VAL A 563 -16.92 -11.87 1.22
CA VAL A 563 -15.79 -12.18 2.11
C VAL A 563 -14.65 -11.16 1.98
N VAL A 564 -14.68 -10.34 0.93
CA VAL A 564 -13.65 -9.35 0.59
C VAL A 564 -14.31 -8.00 0.36
N GLU A 565 -13.66 -6.94 0.83
CA GLU A 565 -14.05 -5.56 0.55
C GLU A 565 -13.93 -5.25 -0.95
N SER A 566 -14.72 -4.28 -1.42
CA SER A 566 -14.58 -3.78 -2.79
C SER A 566 -13.25 -3.07 -2.96
N LEU A 567 -12.68 -3.14 -4.17
CA LEU A 567 -11.48 -2.43 -4.56
C LEU A 567 -11.84 -1.20 -5.39
N TYR A 568 -11.41 -0.04 -4.93
CA TYR A 568 -11.60 1.23 -5.62
C TYR A 568 -10.31 1.63 -6.33
N ILE A 569 -10.40 1.94 -7.62
CA ILE A 569 -9.24 2.38 -8.41
C ILE A 569 -9.59 3.70 -9.09
N ILE A 570 -8.80 4.73 -8.82
CA ILE A 570 -8.90 6.04 -9.48
C ILE A 570 -7.85 6.11 -10.58
N SER A 571 -8.29 6.50 -11.78
CA SER A 571 -7.42 6.70 -12.95
C SER A 571 -6.98 8.16 -13.08
N CYS A 572 -5.97 8.39 -13.94
CA CYS A 572 -5.46 9.71 -14.28
C CYS A 572 -6.46 10.61 -15.03
N TYR A 573 -7.65 10.09 -15.35
CA TYR A 573 -8.75 10.82 -15.98
C TYR A 573 -9.86 11.19 -15.00
N GLY A 574 -9.65 10.94 -13.70
CA GLY A 574 -10.62 11.22 -12.64
C GLY A 574 -11.82 10.27 -12.65
N SER A 575 -11.69 9.12 -13.30
CA SER A 575 -12.68 8.04 -13.22
C SER A 575 -12.33 7.12 -12.07
N LEU A 576 -13.14 7.13 -11.01
CA LEU A 576 -13.09 6.20 -9.89
C LEU A 576 -13.95 4.98 -10.23
N MET A 577 -13.39 3.78 -10.17
CA MET A 577 -14.10 2.53 -10.44
C MET A 577 -14.16 1.67 -9.17
N GLU A 578 -15.35 1.18 -8.82
CA GLU A 578 -15.51 0.10 -7.84
C GLU A 578 -15.43 -1.25 -8.54
N HIS A 579 -14.55 -2.12 -8.05
CA HIS A 579 -14.43 -3.52 -8.45
C HIS A 579 -14.81 -4.42 -7.29
N VAL A 580 -15.81 -5.28 -7.49
CA VAL A 580 -16.08 -6.38 -6.56
C VAL A 580 -15.06 -7.48 -6.79
N LEU A 581 -14.48 -7.96 -5.70
CA LEU A 581 -13.51 -9.04 -5.67
C LEU A 581 -14.18 -10.31 -5.16
N GLU A 582 -14.20 -11.35 -5.98
CA GLU A 582 -14.76 -12.65 -5.64
C GLU A 582 -13.65 -13.71 -5.67
N PRO A 583 -13.03 -14.03 -4.52
CA PRO A 583 -12.15 -15.18 -4.45
C PRO A 583 -12.96 -16.45 -4.69
N ARG A 584 -12.37 -17.42 -5.40
CA ARG A 584 -12.97 -18.73 -5.67
C ARG A 584 -11.90 -19.82 -5.52
N PRO A 585 -12.30 -21.06 -5.17
CA PRO A 585 -11.39 -22.20 -5.31
C PRO A 585 -10.93 -22.31 -6.77
N LEU A 586 -9.66 -22.62 -6.98
CA LEU A 586 -9.10 -22.82 -8.31
C LEU A 586 -9.92 -23.84 -9.09
N SER A 587 -10.50 -23.42 -10.21
CA SER A 587 -11.46 -24.21 -10.99
C SER A 587 -10.90 -25.50 -11.58
N THR A 588 -9.58 -25.56 -11.77
CA THR A 588 -8.87 -26.74 -12.28
C THR A 588 -8.47 -27.75 -11.19
N ALA A 589 -8.79 -27.49 -9.92
CA ALA A 589 -8.45 -28.39 -8.84
C ALA A 589 -9.31 -29.68 -8.88
N PRO A 590 -8.71 -30.88 -8.74
CA PRO A 590 -9.44 -32.15 -8.86
C PRO A 590 -10.44 -32.37 -7.72
N LYS A 591 -10.19 -31.78 -6.55
CA LYS A 591 -11.09 -31.80 -5.39
C LYS A 591 -10.95 -30.48 -4.62
N ILE A 592 -12.08 -29.90 -4.23
CA ILE A 592 -12.10 -28.70 -3.38
C ILE A 592 -11.93 -29.13 -1.93
N SER A 593 -10.99 -28.49 -1.24
CA SER A 593 -10.63 -28.70 0.17
C SER A 593 -10.15 -27.37 0.77
N ASP A 594 -9.97 -27.33 2.09
CA ASP A 594 -9.45 -26.17 2.83
C ASP A 594 -8.12 -25.62 2.28
N ASP A 595 -7.27 -26.50 1.76
CA ASP A 595 -5.94 -26.16 1.24
C ASP A 595 -5.93 -25.89 -0.27
N THR A 596 -7.09 -25.94 -0.92
CA THR A 596 -7.19 -25.66 -2.37
C THR A 596 -6.74 -24.21 -2.67
N PRO A 597 -5.90 -24.01 -3.70
CA PRO A 597 -5.49 -22.67 -4.14
C PRO A 597 -6.67 -21.80 -4.57
N LEU A 598 -6.44 -20.50 -4.64
CA LEU A 598 -7.45 -19.51 -5.00
C LEU A 598 -7.27 -19.04 -6.44
N GLU A 599 -8.37 -18.69 -7.09
CA GLU A 599 -8.44 -17.78 -8.23
C GLU A 599 -9.27 -16.55 -7.83
N MET A 600 -9.10 -15.42 -8.52
CA MET A 600 -9.85 -14.19 -8.24
C MET A 600 -10.65 -13.79 -9.47
N MET A 601 -11.95 -13.61 -9.27
CA MET A 601 -12.82 -12.95 -10.23
C MET A 601 -13.00 -11.49 -9.84
N THR A 602 -12.83 -10.58 -10.80
CA THR A 602 -13.00 -9.14 -10.57
C THR A 602 -14.10 -8.60 -11.48
N CYS A 603 -15.08 -7.91 -10.92
CA CYS A 603 -16.21 -7.35 -11.67
C CYS A 603 -16.34 -5.85 -11.39
N PRO A 604 -16.19 -4.95 -12.38
CA PRO A 604 -16.50 -3.54 -12.19
C PRO A 604 -18.00 -3.39 -11.90
N ARG A 605 -18.36 -2.61 -10.88
CA ARG A 605 -19.74 -2.52 -10.38
C ARG A 605 -20.30 -1.10 -10.37
N ALA A 606 -19.47 -0.09 -10.11
CA ALA A 606 -19.86 1.31 -10.15
C ALA A 606 -18.71 2.19 -10.65
N SER A 607 -19.04 3.38 -11.14
CA SER A 607 -18.07 4.37 -11.58
C SER A 607 -18.50 5.78 -11.20
N TRP A 608 -17.53 6.62 -10.85
CA TRP A 608 -17.73 8.06 -10.59
C TRP A 608 -16.78 8.86 -11.47
N THR A 609 -17.30 9.92 -12.09
CA THR A 609 -16.51 10.89 -12.84
C THR A 609 -16.27 12.11 -11.97
N LEU A 610 -15.05 12.25 -11.47
CA LEU A 610 -14.67 13.24 -10.45
C LEU A 610 -13.71 14.32 -10.99
N VAL A 611 -13.44 14.29 -12.30
CA VAL A 611 -12.55 15.25 -12.96
C VAL A 611 -13.23 16.60 -13.14
N ARG A 612 -12.50 17.66 -12.79
CA ARG A 612 -12.93 19.04 -12.93
C ARG A 612 -12.86 19.55 -14.38
N THR A 613 -13.78 20.43 -14.74
CA THR A 613 -13.75 21.22 -15.98
C THR A 613 -13.39 22.69 -15.67
N PRO A 614 -12.89 23.48 -16.64
CA PRO A 614 -12.54 24.88 -16.41
C PRO A 614 -13.67 25.75 -15.84
N GLN A 615 -14.94 25.42 -16.12
CA GLN A 615 -16.11 26.16 -15.63
C GLN A 615 -16.62 25.68 -14.26
N TRP A 616 -15.96 24.68 -13.65
CA TRP A 616 -16.37 24.12 -12.37
C TRP A 616 -16.20 25.14 -11.23
N ASN A 617 -17.25 25.30 -10.42
CA ASN A 617 -17.27 26.21 -9.28
C ASN A 617 -16.33 25.77 -8.16
N GLU A 618 -15.62 26.71 -7.56
CA GLU A 618 -14.79 26.43 -6.39
C GLU A 618 -15.64 26.27 -5.12
N LEU A 619 -15.17 25.43 -4.21
CA LEU A 619 -15.74 25.21 -2.88
C LEU A 619 -14.63 25.49 -1.86
N GLN A 620 -14.57 26.75 -1.42
CA GLN A 620 -13.51 27.26 -0.58
C GLN A 620 -14.00 27.53 0.86
N PRO A 621 -13.11 27.40 1.87
CA PRO A 621 -13.41 27.85 3.23
C PRO A 621 -13.52 29.39 3.29
N PRO A 622 -14.15 29.97 4.33
CA PRO A 622 -14.67 29.32 5.55
C PRO A 622 -15.90 28.45 5.28
N PHE A 623 -15.92 27.24 5.83
CA PHE A 623 -17.06 26.34 5.70
C PHE A 623 -18.06 26.53 6.84
N ASN A 624 -19.34 26.32 6.52
CA ASN A 624 -20.43 26.32 7.49
C ASN A 624 -20.30 25.16 8.49
N ALA A 625 -20.85 25.32 9.69
CA ALA A 625 -20.76 24.31 10.76
C ALA A 625 -21.35 22.93 10.39
N ASN A 626 -22.24 22.86 9.40
CA ASN A 626 -22.81 21.61 8.90
C ASN A 626 -21.92 20.87 7.88
N HIS A 627 -20.75 21.42 7.55
CA HIS A 627 -19.83 20.80 6.59
C HIS A 627 -19.26 19.49 7.17
N PRO A 628 -19.22 18.37 6.41
CA PRO A 628 -18.83 17.06 6.96
C PRO A 628 -17.46 17.04 7.65
N LEU A 629 -16.47 17.75 7.08
CA LEU A 629 -15.13 17.85 7.68
C LEU A 629 -15.16 18.56 9.05
N LEU A 630 -15.99 19.59 9.21
CA LEU A 630 -16.08 20.34 10.48
C LEU A 630 -16.80 19.52 11.54
N LEU A 631 -17.95 18.93 11.18
CA LEU A 631 -18.72 18.07 12.09
C LEU A 631 -17.87 16.91 12.63
N ALA A 632 -17.09 16.25 11.77
CA ALA A 632 -16.22 15.17 12.19
C ALA A 632 -15.06 15.63 13.09
N ALA A 633 -14.46 16.79 12.78
CA ALA A 633 -13.42 17.36 13.64
C ALA A 633 -13.97 17.75 15.02
N ASP A 634 -15.15 18.38 15.07
CA ASP A 634 -15.82 18.78 16.31
C ASP A 634 -16.17 17.55 17.16
N ALA A 635 -16.71 16.48 16.56
CA ALA A 635 -17.02 15.24 17.25
C ALA A 635 -15.77 14.54 17.82
N VAL A 636 -14.69 14.46 17.03
CA VAL A 636 -13.42 13.88 17.49
C VAL A 636 -12.85 14.69 18.64
N GLN A 637 -12.84 16.02 18.54
CA GLN A 637 -12.33 16.88 19.61
C GLN A 637 -13.17 16.76 20.89
N TYR A 638 -14.49 16.79 20.76
CA TYR A 638 -15.41 16.61 21.89
C TYR A 638 -15.14 15.30 22.64
N TYR A 639 -15.05 14.19 21.91
CA TYR A 639 -14.77 12.88 22.51
C TYR A 639 -13.40 12.83 23.20
N GLN A 640 -12.38 13.50 22.63
CA GLN A 640 -11.07 13.56 23.26
C GLN A 640 -11.05 14.36 24.55
N TYR A 641 -11.77 15.48 24.63
CA TYR A 641 -11.89 16.24 25.87
C TYR A 641 -12.60 15.44 26.96
N LEU A 642 -13.65 14.69 26.60
CA LEU A 642 -14.31 13.77 27.53
C LEU A 642 -13.36 12.70 28.09
N LEU A 643 -12.44 12.19 27.27
CA LEU A 643 -11.45 11.21 27.70
C LEU A 643 -10.28 11.81 28.50
N ALA A 644 -9.96 13.09 28.26
CA ALA A 644 -8.82 13.75 28.90
C ALA A 644 -9.11 14.18 30.35
N GLY A 645 -10.39 14.25 30.75
CA GLY A 645 -10.83 14.66 32.08
C GLY A 645 -11.11 16.16 32.13
#